data_AF-A0AAV9QSJ4-F1
#
_entry.id   AF-A0AAV9QSJ4-F1
#
_cell.length_a   1.000
_cell.length_b   1.000
_cell.length_c   1.000
_cell.angle_alpha   90.00
_cell.angle_beta   90.00
_cell.angle_gamma   90.00
#
_symmetry.space_group_name_H-M   'P 1'
#
loop_
_entity.id
_entity.type
_entity.pdbx_description
1 polymer ?
#
loop_
_entity_poly.entity_id
_entity_poly.type
_entity_poly.pdbx_seq_one_letter_code
_entity_poly.pdbx_strand_id
1 'polypeptide(L)'
;MAFKDIEIGEGFIPVCSLGLSQIARINLGQNVSSLRYFTICGLQEGFEPFAINMKRDITMWFSKSLPQFITVPTDHPHIEISRVDGTVDTPPCLKVTHKTVGSQNANKDLLFFRVSIPIEFHETFKVPAGTTLLTRALTIPEDQVLEVDPNSDFEILKKSATRKEQEDDKKESSVPKETLAIKNGENEKDASTEKSKKKGIKRSNCYMVWGGEFGNSQQTRVSQEDFVIGCLVDLDTGLMTFTANGKEINTFYQVEPTTKLFPAVFVQPSNQNVIQFELGKLKNIMPLSAAMFRSERKNPVPQCPPRLDVQMLTPVIWSRMPNNFLAPETGRVNERLGWMVQCMEPLTMMALHIPEENRCVDILELSERMDLLTFHYHTLKLYGSVCALGNNRVAHALCSHVDESQLFYAIESTYLPGPMRSGFYDLLISMHLESAKRNRLGTNKEFIVPMTDQTRSITLYTVKSHALPGVGLTTCLRPKLHFSSVGFVGTDPDIYTLSPTIPLQVLKTKALNMLIEAVQDGSQAMRDPVGGSVEFHFVPILKLISTLLIMGVFDDEDVTHILTMIEPTVFHTAKSEEPAEEPTKVNKEEEPSKVAVVKEMEQEAVAEEEEEFEDYGYDDDEEIEEEDELEETDLDVPQGEAVNDTDFVNGEKGAEETEKEMKPVDTCGEAKEEHLEQGLFQMKLPESVKLQMCTLLQYFCDCELRHRVEAITAFSDKFVTQIQSNQRHRYNELMMAFTMTAAETARKTREFRSPPQEQVNMLMNFKNCPDDEECPVPDGVRESLLAFHNALLAHCGVHIEEEEQEEEVDNSLRGRLRRLLERVKKFRDKNVEVELEPQEDKKPSTLQELISHTMIHWAQESFIQNPELVRMMFSLLHRQYDGLGELMRALPKAYTINEVSIQDTMDLLECLGQIRSLLIVQMGPEEERLIIQSIGNIMSNRVFYQHPT
;
A
#
# COMPACT_ATOMS: atom_id res chain seq x y z
N MET A 1 -18.20 4.31 46.36
CA MET A 1 -17.68 3.22 45.52
C MET A 1 -18.52 1.96 45.74
N ALA A 2 -19.10 1.42 44.67
CA ALA A 2 -19.85 0.15 44.71
C ALA A 2 -18.94 -1.09 44.57
N PHE A 3 -17.78 -0.91 43.92
CA PHE A 3 -16.72 -1.89 43.78
C PHE A 3 -15.42 -1.31 44.36
N LYS A 4 -14.54 -2.17 44.86
CA LYS A 4 -13.19 -1.86 45.35
C LYS A 4 -12.28 -3.05 45.04
N ASP A 5 -10.98 -2.83 45.19
CA ASP A 5 -9.97 -3.90 45.22
C ASP A 5 -10.03 -4.80 43.97
N ILE A 6 -10.29 -4.19 42.81
CA ILE A 6 -10.35 -4.85 41.50
C ILE A 6 -8.93 -5.03 40.98
N GLU A 7 -8.56 -6.26 40.63
CA GLU A 7 -7.29 -6.56 39.96
C GLU A 7 -7.31 -6.05 38.51
N ILE A 8 -6.19 -5.48 38.04
CA ILE A 8 -6.10 -4.87 36.70
C ILE A 8 -6.11 -5.94 35.58
N GLY A 9 -5.51 -7.11 35.83
CA GLY A 9 -5.44 -8.20 34.85
C GLY A 9 -4.81 -7.74 33.53
N GLU A 10 -5.54 -7.96 32.44
CA GLU A 10 -5.18 -7.54 31.08
C GLU A 10 -5.78 -6.17 30.68
N GLY A 11 -6.48 -5.50 31.60
CA GLY A 11 -7.18 -4.23 31.39
C GLY A 11 -8.71 -4.36 31.34
N PHE A 12 -9.39 -3.28 30.96
CA PHE A 12 -10.85 -3.19 30.94
C PHE A 12 -11.35 -2.58 29.61
N ILE A 13 -12.46 -3.12 29.10
CA ILE A 13 -13.11 -2.68 27.85
C ILE A 13 -14.58 -2.34 28.15
N PRO A 14 -15.14 -1.24 27.61
CA PRO A 14 -16.55 -0.92 27.78
C PRO A 14 -17.45 -1.95 27.08
N VAL A 15 -18.31 -2.62 27.85
CA VAL A 15 -19.27 -3.62 27.36
C VAL A 15 -20.71 -3.14 27.55
N CYS A 16 -21.60 -3.50 26.64
CA CYS A 16 -23.04 -3.20 26.69
C CYS A 16 -23.85 -4.43 26.25
N SER A 17 -25.07 -4.55 26.75
CA SER A 17 -26.01 -5.60 26.36
C SER A 17 -27.39 -5.01 26.12
N LEU A 18 -28.09 -5.48 25.09
CA LEU A 18 -29.45 -5.05 24.74
C LEU A 18 -30.39 -6.26 24.76
N GLY A 19 -31.52 -6.11 25.41
CA GLY A 19 -32.62 -7.06 25.37
C GLY A 19 -33.44 -6.96 24.07
N LEU A 20 -34.39 -7.88 23.91
CA LEU A 20 -35.31 -7.90 22.77
C LEU A 20 -35.99 -6.53 22.59
N SER A 21 -35.91 -5.99 21.37
CA SER A 21 -36.48 -4.69 20.97
C SER A 21 -35.99 -3.47 21.76
N GLN A 22 -34.85 -3.56 22.47
CA GLN A 22 -34.22 -2.39 23.08
C GLN A 22 -33.34 -1.64 22.08
N ILE A 23 -33.45 -0.30 22.08
CA ILE A 23 -32.65 0.60 21.24
C ILE A 23 -31.79 1.47 22.16
N ALA A 24 -30.49 1.57 21.87
CA ALA A 24 -29.57 2.47 22.56
C ALA A 24 -28.56 3.04 21.57
N ARG A 25 -28.00 4.22 21.88
CA ARG A 25 -26.83 4.79 21.20
C ARG A 25 -25.70 4.91 22.22
N ILE A 26 -24.61 4.21 21.97
CA ILE A 26 -23.37 4.34 22.76
C ILE A 26 -22.62 5.59 22.25
N ASN A 27 -21.98 6.32 23.15
CA ASN A 27 -21.06 7.40 22.81
C ASN A 27 -19.78 7.22 23.63
N LEU A 28 -18.65 7.03 22.95
CA LEU A 28 -17.33 6.80 23.57
C LEU A 28 -16.51 8.10 23.71
N GLY A 29 -17.04 9.25 23.27
CA GLY A 29 -16.49 10.57 23.57
C GLY A 29 -15.40 11.08 22.65
N GLN A 30 -15.35 10.58 21.42
CA GLN A 30 -14.43 11.00 20.35
C GLN A 30 -14.51 12.51 20.07
N ASN A 31 -15.72 13.07 20.08
CA ASN A 31 -15.96 14.52 20.17
C ASN A 31 -16.50 14.88 21.55
N VAL A 32 -15.75 15.67 22.33
CA VAL A 32 -16.09 16.04 23.70
C VAL A 32 -17.42 16.80 23.80
N SER A 33 -17.79 17.61 22.80
CA SER A 33 -19.05 18.38 22.81
C SER A 33 -20.30 17.50 22.73
N SER A 34 -20.16 16.26 22.25
CA SER A 34 -21.27 15.29 22.19
C SER A 34 -21.62 14.66 23.55
N LEU A 35 -20.82 14.89 24.60
CA LEU A 35 -20.98 14.31 25.92
C LEU A 35 -21.83 15.18 26.86
N ARG A 36 -23.16 14.96 26.81
CA ARG A 36 -24.20 15.75 27.51
C ARG A 36 -23.93 16.14 28.98
N TYR A 37 -23.17 15.35 29.74
CA TYR A 37 -23.00 15.52 31.19
C TYR A 37 -21.54 15.43 31.67
N PHE A 38 -20.56 15.41 30.76
CA PHE A 38 -19.13 15.24 31.12
C PHE A 38 -18.58 16.37 32.00
N THR A 39 -19.07 17.60 31.81
CA THR A 39 -18.69 18.80 32.57
C THR A 39 -19.15 18.79 34.04
N ILE A 40 -20.08 17.91 34.42
CA ILE A 40 -20.67 17.88 35.78
C ILE A 40 -19.71 17.22 36.79
N CYS A 41 -19.06 16.12 36.40
CA CYS A 41 -18.13 15.38 37.28
C CYS A 41 -16.81 15.05 36.59
N GLY A 42 -16.85 14.52 35.35
CA GLY A 42 -15.68 13.97 34.66
C GLY A 42 -14.50 14.94 34.58
N LEU A 43 -14.76 16.16 34.09
CA LEU A 43 -13.74 17.22 33.99
C LEU A 43 -13.19 17.69 35.35
N GLN A 44 -13.97 17.62 36.43
CA GLN A 44 -13.56 18.08 37.77
C GLN A 44 -12.81 17.01 38.56
N GLU A 45 -13.13 15.73 38.34
CA GLU A 45 -12.49 14.58 38.98
C GLU A 45 -11.30 14.01 38.17
N GLY A 46 -11.01 14.57 36.99
CA GLY A 46 -9.85 14.20 36.17
C GLY A 46 -10.06 12.96 35.30
N PHE A 47 -11.30 12.65 34.92
CA PHE A 47 -11.60 11.58 33.97
C PHE A 47 -11.48 12.07 32.52
N GLU A 48 -10.90 11.23 31.66
CA GLU A 48 -10.84 11.45 30.21
C GLU A 48 -11.92 10.63 29.47
N PRO A 49 -12.47 11.13 28.35
CA PRO A 49 -13.32 10.32 27.47
C PRO A 49 -12.55 9.17 26.81
N PHE A 50 -13.18 8.00 26.69
CA PHE A 50 -12.51 6.77 26.23
C PHE A 50 -11.83 6.94 24.86
N ALA A 51 -12.53 7.58 23.91
CA ALA A 51 -12.08 7.81 22.53
C ALA A 51 -11.44 9.19 22.29
N ILE A 52 -11.04 9.93 23.34
CA ILE A 52 -10.35 11.21 23.14
C ILE A 52 -9.03 11.03 22.37
N ASN A 53 -8.68 12.01 21.54
CA ASN A 53 -7.52 11.99 20.63
C ASN A 53 -7.46 10.74 19.73
N MET A 54 -8.62 10.25 19.26
CA MET A 54 -8.69 9.24 18.21
C MET A 54 -9.20 9.86 16.90
N LYS A 55 -8.49 9.63 15.78
CA LYS A 55 -8.92 10.06 14.44
C LYS A 55 -10.07 9.18 13.91
N ARG A 56 -10.09 7.89 14.29
CA ARG A 56 -11.07 6.91 13.79
C ARG A 56 -12.10 6.50 14.83
N ASP A 57 -13.29 6.20 14.34
CA ASP A 57 -14.36 5.55 15.11
C ASP A 57 -13.91 4.16 15.59
N ILE A 58 -14.23 3.86 16.86
CA ILE A 58 -13.87 2.58 17.47
C ILE A 58 -14.67 1.46 16.80
N THR A 59 -13.94 0.47 16.27
CA THR A 59 -14.54 -0.78 15.76
C THR A 59 -15.28 -1.49 16.90
N MET A 60 -16.61 -1.55 16.79
CA MET A 60 -17.45 -2.28 17.73
C MET A 60 -17.46 -3.78 17.40
N TRP A 61 -17.53 -4.61 18.42
CA TRP A 61 -17.70 -6.07 18.31
C TRP A 61 -19.03 -6.48 18.93
N PHE A 62 -19.73 -7.41 18.28
CA PHE A 62 -21.04 -7.86 18.74
C PHE A 62 -21.17 -9.38 18.73
N SER A 63 -22.04 -9.89 19.61
CA SER A 63 -22.42 -11.30 19.69
C SER A 63 -23.37 -11.64 18.56
N LYS A 64 -22.89 -12.41 17.59
CA LYS A 64 -23.65 -12.88 16.43
C LYS A 64 -24.24 -14.25 16.73
N SER A 65 -25.56 -14.31 16.83
CA SER A 65 -26.35 -15.53 17.06
C SER A 65 -26.45 -16.42 15.80
N LEU A 66 -25.30 -16.70 15.18
CA LEU A 66 -25.15 -17.61 14.05
C LEU A 66 -24.29 -18.80 14.52
N PRO A 67 -24.88 -19.97 14.79
CA PRO A 67 -24.14 -21.12 15.29
C PRO A 67 -23.06 -21.58 14.30
N GLN A 68 -21.83 -21.77 14.79
CA GLN A 68 -20.69 -22.24 14.00
C GLN A 68 -19.96 -23.36 14.73
N PHE A 69 -19.31 -24.26 13.97
CA PHE A 69 -18.48 -25.31 14.53
C PHE A 69 -17.07 -24.79 14.80
N ILE A 70 -16.61 -24.89 16.05
CA ILE A 70 -15.29 -24.47 16.50
C ILE A 70 -14.58 -25.67 17.14
N THR A 71 -13.27 -25.81 16.92
CA THR A 71 -12.44 -26.83 17.58
C THR A 71 -12.57 -26.72 19.11
N VAL A 72 -12.82 -27.84 19.79
CA VAL A 72 -13.05 -27.81 21.25
C VAL A 72 -11.75 -27.43 21.98
N PRO A 73 -11.75 -26.41 22.85
CA PRO A 73 -10.58 -26.07 23.65
C PRO A 73 -10.13 -27.23 24.54
N THR A 74 -8.82 -27.39 24.75
CA THR A 74 -8.26 -28.41 25.67
C THR A 74 -8.90 -28.34 27.07
N ASP A 75 -9.09 -27.10 27.53
CA ASP A 75 -9.48 -26.78 28.90
C ASP A 75 -11.01 -26.63 29.02
N HIS A 76 -11.78 -27.15 28.04
CA HIS A 76 -13.24 -27.04 28.05
C HIS A 76 -13.85 -27.68 29.32
N PRO A 77 -14.76 -27.01 30.05
CA PRO A 77 -15.22 -27.46 31.37
C PRO A 77 -15.93 -28.81 31.39
N HIS A 78 -16.62 -29.14 30.30
CA HIS A 78 -17.52 -30.30 30.24
C HIS A 78 -17.04 -31.42 29.31
N ILE A 79 -16.12 -31.15 28.39
CA ILE A 79 -15.74 -32.08 27.31
C ILE A 79 -14.22 -32.24 27.28
N GLU A 80 -13.78 -33.42 26.93
CA GLU A 80 -12.40 -33.76 26.60
C GLU A 80 -12.38 -34.49 25.25
N ILE A 81 -11.36 -34.25 24.44
CA ILE A 81 -11.05 -35.06 23.25
C ILE A 81 -9.73 -35.77 23.54
N SER A 82 -9.75 -37.09 23.46
CA SER A 82 -8.56 -37.93 23.54
C SER A 82 -8.31 -38.56 22.17
N ARG A 83 -7.05 -38.47 21.70
CA ARG A 83 -6.58 -39.23 20.54
C ARG A 83 -6.11 -40.60 21.03
N VAL A 84 -6.52 -41.67 20.36
CA VAL A 84 -6.09 -43.03 20.66
C VAL A 84 -5.37 -43.60 19.45
N ASP A 85 -4.11 -44.01 19.64
CA ASP A 85 -3.29 -44.59 18.59
C ASP A 85 -3.82 -45.96 18.14
N GLY A 86 -3.62 -46.26 16.85
CA GLY A 86 -3.98 -47.56 16.28
C GLY A 86 -3.09 -48.69 16.81
N THR A 87 -3.69 -49.81 17.17
CA THR A 87 -2.99 -51.04 17.55
C THR A 87 -3.07 -52.07 16.42
N VAL A 88 -2.68 -53.33 16.68
CA VAL A 88 -2.89 -54.43 15.72
C VAL A 88 -4.38 -54.76 15.57
N ASP A 89 -5.15 -54.61 16.66
CA ASP A 89 -6.55 -55.04 16.75
C ASP A 89 -7.56 -53.88 16.67
N THR A 90 -7.13 -52.63 16.93
CA THR A 90 -7.99 -51.43 16.94
C THR A 90 -7.47 -50.36 15.97
N PRO A 91 -8.34 -49.72 15.16
CA PRO A 91 -7.95 -48.56 14.35
C PRO A 91 -7.66 -47.34 15.24
N PRO A 92 -6.93 -46.32 14.74
CA PRO A 92 -6.81 -45.05 15.45
C PRO A 92 -8.17 -44.36 15.54
N CYS A 93 -8.45 -43.66 16.64
CA CYS A 93 -9.75 -43.03 16.85
C CYS A 93 -9.68 -41.71 17.65
N LEU A 94 -10.69 -40.85 17.45
CA LEU A 94 -10.91 -39.64 18.24
C LEU A 94 -12.04 -39.89 19.22
N LYS A 95 -11.74 -39.94 20.52
CA LYS A 95 -12.69 -40.30 21.57
C LYS A 95 -13.08 -39.07 22.39
N VAL A 96 -14.39 -38.80 22.43
CA VAL A 96 -15.00 -37.68 23.16
C VAL A 96 -15.56 -38.18 24.50
N THR A 97 -15.11 -37.58 25.59
CA THR A 97 -15.57 -37.87 26.96
C THR A 97 -16.15 -36.62 27.62
N HIS A 98 -17.19 -36.79 28.44
CA HIS A 98 -17.83 -35.70 29.17
C HIS A 98 -17.36 -35.69 30.63
N LYS A 99 -16.54 -34.69 30.99
CA LYS A 99 -15.82 -34.58 32.28
C LYS A 99 -16.76 -34.53 33.48
N THR A 100 -17.95 -33.92 33.36
CA THR A 100 -18.83 -33.62 34.51
C THR A 100 -20.10 -34.50 34.61
N VAL A 101 -20.16 -35.67 33.96
CA VAL A 101 -21.36 -36.55 34.07
C VAL A 101 -21.62 -36.93 35.53
N GLY A 102 -22.85 -36.71 35.99
CA GLY A 102 -23.28 -37.00 37.36
C GLY A 102 -23.03 -35.89 38.38
N SER A 103 -22.35 -34.79 38.01
CA SER A 103 -22.27 -33.60 38.86
C SER A 103 -23.52 -32.71 38.72
N GLN A 104 -23.69 -31.73 39.61
CA GLN A 104 -24.73 -30.70 39.47
C GLN A 104 -24.49 -29.77 38.26
N ASN A 105 -23.22 -29.64 37.85
CA ASN A 105 -22.79 -28.86 36.67
C ASN A 105 -22.57 -29.79 35.46
N ALA A 106 -23.45 -30.77 35.29
CA ALA A 106 -23.48 -31.65 34.12
C ALA A 106 -24.30 -30.99 33.01
N ASN A 107 -23.69 -30.64 31.87
CA ASN A 107 -24.47 -30.31 30.68
C ASN A 107 -25.20 -31.58 30.21
N LYS A 108 -26.49 -31.46 29.88
CA LYS A 108 -27.35 -32.54 29.38
C LYS A 108 -28.08 -32.17 28.09
N ASP A 109 -27.75 -31.02 27.51
CA ASP A 109 -28.30 -30.58 26.23
C ASP A 109 -27.76 -31.46 25.09
N LEU A 110 -28.41 -31.38 23.94
CA LEU A 110 -27.95 -32.05 22.72
C LEU A 110 -26.65 -31.40 22.24
N LEU A 111 -25.58 -32.19 22.16
CA LEU A 111 -24.28 -31.74 21.68
C LEU A 111 -24.10 -32.11 20.20
N PHE A 112 -23.56 -31.17 19.42
CA PHE A 112 -23.35 -31.31 17.98
C PHE A 112 -21.85 -31.35 17.70
N PHE A 113 -21.34 -32.49 17.21
CA PHE A 113 -19.93 -32.66 16.87
C PHE A 113 -19.73 -32.88 15.37
N ARG A 114 -18.67 -32.30 14.78
CA ARG A 114 -18.17 -32.64 13.44
C ARG A 114 -16.66 -32.89 13.46
N VAL A 115 -16.17 -33.65 12.49
CA VAL A 115 -14.74 -33.72 12.17
C VAL A 115 -14.36 -32.45 11.39
N SER A 116 -13.18 -31.90 11.68
CA SER A 116 -12.69 -30.60 11.15
C SER A 116 -12.43 -30.54 9.64
N ILE A 117 -12.23 -31.68 8.97
CA ILE A 117 -11.82 -31.75 7.56
C ILE A 117 -12.96 -32.36 6.71
N PRO A 118 -13.30 -31.80 5.54
CA PRO A 118 -14.32 -32.35 4.67
C PRO A 118 -13.80 -33.49 3.77
N ILE A 119 -14.76 -34.24 3.22
CA ILE A 119 -14.58 -35.13 2.07
C ILE A 119 -15.00 -34.36 0.81
N GLU A 120 -14.13 -34.26 -0.19
CA GLU A 120 -14.42 -33.60 -1.48
C GLU A 120 -14.84 -34.63 -2.54
N PHE A 121 -16.06 -34.52 -3.08
CA PHE A 121 -16.49 -35.32 -4.23
C PHE A 121 -15.81 -34.85 -5.53
N HIS A 122 -15.68 -35.76 -6.49
CA HIS A 122 -15.09 -35.44 -7.79
C HIS A 122 -15.99 -34.51 -8.61
N GLU A 123 -15.38 -33.67 -9.46
CA GLU A 123 -16.07 -32.68 -10.30
C GLU A 123 -17.04 -33.33 -11.30
N THR A 124 -16.70 -34.53 -11.76
CA THR A 124 -17.56 -35.39 -12.57
C THR A 124 -17.56 -36.80 -11.99
N PHE A 125 -18.76 -37.36 -11.80
CA PHE A 125 -18.92 -38.78 -11.43
C PHE A 125 -18.60 -39.66 -12.64
N LYS A 126 -17.66 -40.59 -12.47
CA LYS A 126 -17.17 -41.45 -13.56
C LYS A 126 -18.18 -42.51 -14.01
N VAL A 127 -19.18 -42.80 -13.17
CA VAL A 127 -20.19 -43.84 -13.38
C VAL A 127 -21.54 -43.36 -12.83
N PRO A 128 -22.67 -43.58 -13.53
CA PRO A 128 -23.99 -43.27 -12.96
C PRO A 128 -24.30 -44.16 -11.75
N ALA A 129 -25.00 -43.59 -10.76
CA ALA A 129 -25.38 -44.29 -9.53
C ALA A 129 -26.15 -45.61 -9.80
N GLY A 130 -25.89 -46.62 -8.95
CA GLY A 130 -26.45 -47.97 -9.10
C GLY A 130 -25.68 -48.92 -10.04
N THR A 131 -24.59 -48.45 -10.68
CA THR A 131 -23.80 -49.28 -11.62
C THR A 131 -22.51 -49.85 -11.05
N THR A 132 -22.03 -49.39 -9.88
CA THR A 132 -20.88 -49.98 -9.19
C THR A 132 -21.24 -51.33 -8.57
N LEU A 133 -20.27 -52.25 -8.45
CA LEU A 133 -20.53 -53.62 -7.94
C LEU A 133 -21.09 -53.65 -6.51
N LEU A 134 -20.86 -52.59 -5.73
CA LEU A 134 -21.40 -52.40 -4.38
C LEU A 134 -22.87 -51.93 -4.37
N THR A 135 -23.33 -51.27 -5.44
CA THR A 135 -24.67 -50.64 -5.50
C THR A 135 -25.68 -51.44 -6.34
N ARG A 136 -25.23 -52.54 -6.95
CA ARG A 136 -25.98 -53.34 -7.94
C ARG A 136 -27.26 -54.04 -7.43
N ALA A 137 -27.52 -54.00 -6.11
CA ALA A 137 -28.75 -54.51 -5.50
C ALA A 137 -29.84 -53.43 -5.31
N LEU A 138 -29.50 -52.15 -5.48
CA LEU A 138 -30.36 -51.01 -5.14
C LEU A 138 -30.96 -50.35 -6.39
N THR A 139 -31.98 -50.98 -6.97
CA THR A 139 -32.85 -50.31 -7.96
C THR A 139 -33.72 -49.27 -7.25
N ILE A 140 -33.31 -48.01 -7.29
CA ILE A 140 -33.96 -46.87 -6.63
C ILE A 140 -35.39 -46.67 -7.15
N PRO A 141 -36.44 -46.79 -6.30
CA PRO A 141 -37.76 -46.25 -6.59
C PRO A 141 -37.76 -44.75 -6.29
N GLU A 142 -38.14 -43.91 -7.25
CA GLU A 142 -38.12 -42.43 -7.09
C GLU A 142 -39.03 -41.94 -5.94
N ASP A 143 -40.03 -42.73 -5.56
CA ASP A 143 -41.09 -42.36 -4.62
C ASP A 143 -40.72 -42.47 -3.13
N GLN A 144 -39.51 -42.94 -2.77
CA GLN A 144 -39.12 -43.18 -1.36
C GLN A 144 -38.16 -42.15 -0.74
N VAL A 145 -37.68 -41.15 -1.50
CA VAL A 145 -36.78 -40.13 -0.93
C VAL A 145 -37.57 -39.09 -0.16
N LEU A 146 -37.44 -39.09 1.18
CA LEU A 146 -38.13 -38.19 2.11
C LEU A 146 -38.08 -36.71 1.70
N GLU A 147 -39.18 -35.99 2.01
CA GLU A 147 -39.25 -34.53 1.88
C GLU A 147 -38.79 -33.84 3.18
N VAL A 148 -38.08 -32.73 3.03
CA VAL A 148 -37.54 -31.91 4.12
C VAL A 148 -37.95 -30.45 3.89
N ASP A 149 -38.40 -29.83 4.97
CA ASP A 149 -39.15 -28.57 5.00
C ASP A 149 -38.21 -27.34 5.04
N PRO A 150 -38.42 -26.28 4.24
CA PRO A 150 -37.45 -25.21 4.01
C PRO A 150 -37.36 -24.21 5.18
N ASN A 151 -36.76 -24.65 6.28
CA ASN A 151 -36.48 -23.85 7.47
C ASN A 151 -34.98 -23.46 7.55
N SER A 152 -34.62 -22.58 8.50
CA SER A 152 -33.23 -22.23 8.80
C SER A 152 -32.41 -23.45 9.25
N ASP A 153 -31.13 -23.53 8.87
CA ASP A 153 -30.25 -24.67 9.15
C ASP A 153 -30.19 -25.05 10.63
N PHE A 154 -30.08 -24.09 11.55
CA PHE A 154 -30.07 -24.39 12.99
C PHE A 154 -31.42 -24.95 13.48
N GLU A 155 -32.54 -24.51 12.89
CA GLU A 155 -33.83 -25.14 13.15
C GLU A 155 -33.94 -26.52 12.49
N ILE A 156 -33.36 -26.77 11.31
CA ILE A 156 -33.33 -28.10 10.69
C ILE A 156 -32.47 -29.05 11.52
N LEU A 157 -31.30 -28.62 12.02
CA LEU A 157 -30.44 -29.37 12.92
C LEU A 157 -31.18 -29.75 14.22
N LYS A 158 -31.92 -28.80 14.82
CA LYS A 158 -32.72 -29.05 16.02
C LYS A 158 -33.96 -29.92 15.73
N LYS A 159 -34.73 -29.61 14.69
CA LYS A 159 -35.95 -30.33 14.27
C LYS A 159 -35.65 -31.74 13.78
N SER A 160 -34.51 -32.00 13.14
CA SER A 160 -34.12 -33.36 12.73
C SER A 160 -33.73 -34.24 13.91
N ALA A 161 -33.11 -33.67 14.95
CA ALA A 161 -32.84 -34.38 16.20
C ALA A 161 -34.09 -34.63 17.06
N THR A 162 -35.09 -33.74 17.02
CA THR A 162 -36.33 -33.86 17.83
C THR A 162 -37.56 -34.39 17.07
N ARG A 163 -37.45 -34.72 15.77
CA ARG A 163 -38.61 -34.88 14.85
C ARG A 163 -39.68 -35.87 15.32
N LYS A 164 -39.31 -36.89 16.12
CA LYS A 164 -40.23 -37.95 16.57
C LYS A 164 -40.79 -37.81 17.98
N GLU A 165 -40.23 -36.97 18.86
CA GLU A 165 -40.81 -36.75 20.19
C GLU A 165 -42.22 -36.11 20.11
N GLN A 166 -42.55 -35.42 19.01
CA GLN A 166 -43.90 -34.88 18.76
C GLN A 166 -44.81 -35.77 17.90
N GLU A 167 -44.32 -36.87 17.31
CA GLU A 167 -45.17 -37.77 16.50
C GLU A 167 -45.89 -38.81 17.37
N ASP A 168 -45.27 -39.32 18.44
CA ASP A 168 -45.92 -40.28 19.34
C ASP A 168 -47.01 -39.65 20.22
N ASP A 169 -46.86 -38.37 20.60
CA ASP A 169 -47.83 -37.63 21.44
C ASP A 169 -49.08 -37.14 20.69
N LYS A 170 -49.20 -37.38 19.37
CA LYS A 170 -50.30 -36.85 18.53
C LYS A 170 -51.07 -37.90 17.73
N LYS A 171 -51.53 -38.95 18.43
CA LYS A 171 -52.56 -39.88 17.93
C LYS A 171 -53.93 -39.65 18.58
N GLU A 172 -54.58 -38.52 18.31
CA GLU A 172 -56.05 -38.47 18.22
C GLU A 172 -56.62 -37.20 17.54
N SER A 173 -57.86 -37.34 17.04
CA SER A 173 -58.72 -36.32 16.41
C SER A 173 -58.22 -35.70 15.08
N SER A 174 -58.97 -35.98 14.00
CA SER A 174 -58.73 -35.42 12.66
C SER A 174 -59.76 -34.35 12.30
N VAL A 175 -59.31 -33.15 11.94
CA VAL A 175 -60.11 -32.12 11.24
C VAL A 175 -59.23 -31.48 10.17
N PRO A 176 -59.67 -31.39 8.90
CA PRO A 176 -58.84 -30.81 7.84
C PRO A 176 -58.77 -29.29 7.98
N LYS A 177 -57.55 -28.73 7.85
CA LYS A 177 -57.35 -27.31 7.54
C LYS A 177 -56.97 -27.18 6.08
N GLU A 178 -57.69 -26.33 5.35
CA GLU A 178 -57.33 -25.92 4.01
C GLU A 178 -56.02 -25.13 4.03
N THR A 179 -55.17 -25.33 3.02
CA THR A 179 -53.99 -24.50 2.76
C THR A 179 -54.04 -24.10 1.29
N LEU A 180 -54.03 -22.79 1.03
CA LEU A 180 -54.19 -22.24 -0.31
C LEU A 180 -52.91 -22.42 -1.13
N ALA A 181 -52.90 -23.42 -2.01
CA ALA A 181 -51.84 -23.59 -3.00
C ALA A 181 -51.92 -22.46 -4.05
N ILE A 182 -50.91 -21.59 -4.09
CA ILE A 182 -50.77 -20.57 -5.13
C ILE A 182 -50.48 -21.28 -6.46
N LYS A 183 -51.50 -21.35 -7.32
CA LYS A 183 -51.34 -21.78 -8.71
C LYS A 183 -50.91 -20.59 -9.56
N ASN A 184 -49.63 -20.52 -9.91
CA ASN A 184 -49.24 -19.79 -11.11
C ASN A 184 -49.85 -20.52 -12.31
N GLY A 185 -50.73 -19.85 -13.03
CA GLY A 185 -51.46 -20.41 -14.15
C GLY A 185 -51.12 -19.68 -15.44
N GLU A 186 -50.27 -20.29 -16.26
CA GLU A 186 -50.13 -19.92 -17.67
C GLU A 186 -50.95 -20.91 -18.49
N ASN A 187 -51.88 -20.38 -19.29
CA ASN A 187 -52.68 -21.18 -20.21
C ASN A 187 -51.98 -21.24 -21.54
N GLU A 188 -51.44 -22.39 -21.92
CA GLU A 188 -51.40 -22.73 -23.33
C GLU A 188 -51.79 -24.20 -23.56
N LYS A 189 -52.60 -24.43 -24.58
CA LYS A 189 -52.99 -25.75 -25.05
C LYS A 189 -52.18 -26.03 -26.29
N ASP A 190 -51.27 -27.00 -26.20
CA ASP A 190 -51.14 -27.93 -27.31
C ASP A 190 -50.77 -29.33 -26.84
N ALA A 191 -51.06 -30.34 -27.67
CA ALA A 191 -51.12 -31.73 -27.24
C ALA A 191 -50.36 -32.70 -28.15
N SER A 192 -49.06 -32.88 -27.92
CA SER A 192 -48.35 -34.11 -28.30
C SER A 192 -46.97 -34.26 -27.63
N THR A 193 -46.44 -35.49 -27.68
CA THR A 193 -45.05 -35.91 -27.38
C THR A 193 -44.51 -35.86 -25.94
N GLU A 194 -43.73 -36.90 -25.67
CA GLU A 194 -42.89 -37.27 -24.51
C GLU A 194 -42.85 -36.38 -23.24
N LYS A 195 -43.38 -36.93 -22.14
CA LYS A 195 -42.98 -36.52 -20.78
C LYS A 195 -41.58 -37.02 -20.46
N SER A 196 -40.55 -36.28 -20.87
CA SER A 196 -39.23 -36.39 -20.26
C SER A 196 -39.33 -36.05 -18.77
N LYS A 197 -39.24 -37.03 -17.86
CA LYS A 197 -39.10 -36.76 -16.42
C LYS A 197 -37.84 -35.90 -16.22
N LYS A 198 -37.99 -34.63 -15.85
CA LYS A 198 -36.87 -33.80 -15.40
C LYS A 198 -36.24 -34.51 -14.18
N LYS A 199 -34.92 -34.76 -14.21
CA LYS A 199 -34.21 -35.40 -13.09
C LYS A 199 -34.40 -34.57 -11.83
N GLY A 200 -35.15 -35.10 -10.87
CA GLY A 200 -35.35 -34.46 -9.57
C GLY A 200 -34.11 -34.62 -8.71
N ILE A 201 -33.29 -33.56 -8.61
CA ILE A 201 -32.15 -33.51 -7.68
C ILE A 201 -32.65 -32.99 -6.34
N LYS A 202 -32.46 -33.76 -5.27
CA LYS A 202 -32.83 -33.38 -3.90
C LYS A 202 -31.58 -32.97 -3.13
N ARG A 203 -31.47 -31.68 -2.81
CA ARG A 203 -30.38 -31.10 -2.00
C ARG A 203 -30.78 -31.08 -0.52
N SER A 204 -29.84 -31.42 0.35
CA SER A 204 -29.99 -31.32 1.81
C SER A 204 -28.68 -30.85 2.43
N ASN A 205 -28.77 -30.14 3.57
CA ASN A 205 -27.61 -29.78 4.39
C ASN A 205 -27.32 -30.83 5.48
N CYS A 206 -28.15 -31.88 5.57
CA CYS A 206 -28.02 -32.97 6.54
C CYS A 206 -28.32 -34.33 5.88
N TYR A 207 -27.38 -35.27 6.03
CA TYR A 207 -27.45 -36.63 5.49
C TYR A 207 -27.17 -37.63 6.63
N MET A 208 -28.14 -37.82 7.53
CA MET A 208 -27.96 -38.53 8.80
C MET A 208 -29.05 -39.58 9.04
N VAL A 209 -28.70 -40.65 9.76
CA VAL A 209 -29.63 -41.70 10.22
C VAL A 209 -29.88 -41.60 11.73
N TRP A 210 -31.11 -41.88 12.16
CA TRP A 210 -31.47 -41.84 13.59
C TRP A 210 -31.14 -43.18 14.28
N GLY A 211 -30.14 -43.17 15.16
CA GLY A 211 -29.69 -44.40 15.85
C GLY A 211 -30.77 -45.11 16.68
N GLY A 212 -31.77 -44.36 17.18
CA GLY A 212 -32.87 -44.92 17.98
C GLY A 212 -33.78 -45.89 17.22
N GLU A 213 -33.80 -45.83 15.89
CA GLU A 213 -34.60 -46.72 15.03
C GLU A 213 -34.05 -48.15 14.96
N PHE A 214 -32.83 -48.37 15.44
CA PHE A 214 -32.07 -49.63 15.31
C PHE A 214 -31.77 -50.28 16.67
N GLY A 215 -32.16 -49.65 17.78
CA GLY A 215 -32.17 -50.28 19.10
C GLY A 215 -33.34 -51.26 19.24
N ASN A 216 -33.14 -52.40 19.90
CA ASN A 216 -34.19 -53.40 20.10
C ASN A 216 -35.38 -52.83 20.90
N SER A 217 -36.54 -52.70 20.24
CA SER A 217 -37.72 -51.98 20.74
C SER A 217 -38.57 -52.78 21.75
N GLN A 218 -37.96 -53.30 22.83
CA GLN A 218 -38.67 -53.84 23.99
C GLN A 218 -38.05 -53.44 25.35
N GLN A 219 -38.69 -52.45 25.98
CA GLN A 219 -38.75 -52.16 27.43
C GLN A 219 -37.62 -52.66 28.37
N THR A 220 -36.35 -52.46 28.00
CA THR A 220 -35.20 -52.68 28.89
C THR A 220 -34.38 -51.40 28.99
N ARG A 221 -34.30 -50.82 30.20
CA ARG A 221 -33.79 -49.46 30.43
C ARG A 221 -32.26 -49.30 30.34
N VAL A 222 -31.52 -50.37 30.08
CA VAL A 222 -30.08 -50.35 29.80
C VAL A 222 -29.77 -51.48 28.80
N SER A 223 -29.28 -51.13 27.62
CA SER A 223 -28.56 -52.05 26.73
C SER A 223 -27.07 -52.04 27.12
N GLN A 224 -26.47 -53.22 27.30
CA GLN A 224 -25.03 -53.35 27.63
C GLN A 224 -24.15 -53.60 26.39
N GLU A 225 -24.72 -53.50 25.19
CA GLU A 225 -23.99 -53.69 23.93
C GLU A 225 -23.64 -52.32 23.32
N ASP A 226 -22.38 -52.15 22.90
CA ASP A 226 -21.94 -50.96 22.18
C ASP A 226 -22.60 -50.90 20.79
N PHE A 227 -23.07 -49.71 20.40
CA PHE A 227 -23.79 -49.51 19.14
C PHE A 227 -22.89 -48.83 18.09
N VAL A 228 -22.57 -49.57 17.03
CA VAL A 228 -21.61 -49.17 15.98
C VAL A 228 -22.37 -48.80 14.71
N ILE A 229 -22.28 -47.52 14.32
CA ILE A 229 -22.77 -47.02 13.04
C ILE A 229 -21.60 -46.88 12.07
N GLY A 230 -21.63 -47.62 10.96
CA GLY A 230 -20.72 -47.42 9.84
C GLY A 230 -21.39 -46.62 8.71
N CYS A 231 -20.60 -45.82 7.99
CA CYS A 231 -21.03 -45.11 6.78
C CYS A 231 -20.06 -45.42 5.64
N LEU A 232 -20.59 -45.61 4.43
CA LEU A 232 -19.83 -45.88 3.21
C LEU A 232 -20.21 -44.83 2.16
N VAL A 233 -19.19 -44.18 1.59
CA VAL A 233 -19.33 -43.10 0.61
C VAL A 233 -18.64 -43.48 -0.70
N ASP A 234 -19.40 -43.61 -1.79
CA ASP A 234 -18.88 -43.84 -3.14
C ASP A 234 -18.57 -42.49 -3.81
N LEU A 235 -17.28 -42.12 -3.86
CA LEU A 235 -16.81 -40.86 -4.45
C LEU A 235 -16.96 -40.79 -5.97
N ASP A 236 -17.13 -41.93 -6.64
CA ASP A 236 -17.24 -42.01 -8.10
C ASP A 236 -18.70 -42.01 -8.60
N THR A 237 -19.67 -42.24 -7.72
CA THR A 237 -21.12 -42.13 -8.04
C THR A 237 -21.90 -41.14 -7.16
N GLY A 238 -21.32 -40.62 -6.07
CA GLY A 238 -22.00 -39.71 -5.14
C GLY A 238 -22.95 -40.37 -4.15
N LEU A 239 -22.92 -41.70 -3.98
CA LEU A 239 -23.88 -42.41 -3.12
C LEU A 239 -23.33 -42.59 -1.69
N MET A 240 -24.15 -42.26 -0.69
CA MET A 240 -23.92 -42.58 0.72
C MET A 240 -24.84 -43.71 1.17
N THR A 241 -24.31 -44.67 1.92
CA THR A 241 -25.04 -45.79 2.53
C THR A 241 -24.60 -46.00 3.98
N PHE A 242 -25.47 -46.58 4.81
CA PHE A 242 -25.22 -46.76 6.25
C PHE A 242 -25.35 -48.21 6.69
N THR A 243 -24.65 -48.54 7.78
CA THR A 243 -24.70 -49.86 8.43
C THR A 243 -24.84 -49.68 9.94
N ALA A 244 -25.64 -50.53 10.60
CA ALA A 244 -25.77 -50.59 12.06
C ALA A 244 -25.38 -51.99 12.55
N ASN A 245 -24.41 -52.08 13.46
CA ASN A 245 -23.83 -53.32 13.98
C ASN A 245 -23.52 -54.36 12.87
N GLY A 246 -22.94 -53.88 11.76
CA GLY A 246 -22.55 -54.70 10.61
C GLY A 246 -23.69 -55.12 9.65
N LYS A 247 -24.92 -54.65 9.85
CA LYS A 247 -26.05 -54.85 8.92
C LYS A 247 -26.31 -53.59 8.11
N GLU A 248 -26.58 -53.74 6.82
CA GLU A 248 -26.96 -52.63 5.94
C GLU A 248 -28.32 -52.03 6.33
N ILE A 249 -28.45 -50.71 6.21
CA ILE A 249 -29.66 -49.95 6.44
C ILE A 249 -30.24 -49.54 5.08
N ASN A 250 -31.56 -49.66 4.90
CA ASN A 250 -32.24 -49.31 3.64
C ASN A 250 -32.30 -47.78 3.34
N THR A 251 -31.57 -46.95 4.09
CA THR A 251 -31.44 -45.51 3.86
C THR A 251 -30.16 -45.19 3.09
N PHE A 252 -30.32 -44.46 1.98
CA PHE A 252 -29.22 -43.99 1.15
C PHE A 252 -29.47 -42.54 0.74
N TYR A 253 -28.39 -41.79 0.51
CA TYR A 253 -28.45 -40.43 0.00
C TYR A 253 -27.61 -40.28 -1.25
N GLN A 254 -28.13 -39.53 -2.23
CA GLN A 254 -27.40 -39.13 -3.42
C GLN A 254 -26.89 -37.70 -3.23
N VAL A 255 -25.58 -37.52 -3.36
CA VAL A 255 -24.87 -36.24 -3.23
C VAL A 255 -24.51 -35.72 -4.63
N GLU A 256 -24.39 -34.40 -4.79
CA GLU A 256 -23.95 -33.79 -6.04
C GLU A 256 -22.41 -33.80 -6.19
N PRO A 257 -21.87 -33.78 -7.43
CA PRO A 257 -20.46 -33.52 -7.69
C PRO A 257 -19.96 -32.23 -7.01
N THR A 258 -18.66 -32.11 -6.78
CA THR A 258 -18.00 -30.97 -6.08
C THR A 258 -18.43 -30.67 -4.63
N THR A 259 -19.47 -31.32 -4.11
CA THR A 259 -19.93 -31.14 -2.72
C THR A 259 -18.81 -31.46 -1.72
N LYS A 260 -18.73 -30.67 -0.64
CA LYS A 260 -17.90 -30.96 0.54
C LYS A 260 -18.76 -31.50 1.68
N LEU A 261 -18.46 -32.69 2.20
CA LEU A 261 -19.17 -33.27 3.34
C LEU A 261 -18.29 -33.37 4.58
N PHE A 262 -18.80 -32.90 5.72
CA PHE A 262 -18.17 -33.10 7.03
C PHE A 262 -18.81 -34.29 7.76
N PRO A 263 -18.04 -35.29 8.21
CA PRO A 263 -18.54 -36.32 9.12
C PRO A 263 -19.01 -35.67 10.43
N ALA A 264 -20.28 -35.83 10.79
CA ALA A 264 -20.89 -35.20 11.95
C ALA A 264 -21.84 -36.17 12.68
N VAL A 265 -21.93 -36.04 14.01
CA VAL A 265 -22.82 -36.83 14.86
C VAL A 265 -23.34 -35.96 16.00
N PHE A 266 -24.64 -36.00 16.24
CA PHE A 266 -25.31 -35.25 17.30
C PHE A 266 -25.79 -36.23 18.38
N VAL A 267 -25.51 -35.92 19.64
CA VAL A 267 -25.58 -36.87 20.75
C VAL A 267 -25.88 -36.17 22.07
N GLN A 268 -26.77 -36.75 22.88
CA GLN A 268 -27.02 -36.28 24.23
C GLN A 268 -26.10 -37.02 25.22
N PRO A 269 -25.36 -36.32 26.10
CA PRO A 269 -24.38 -36.96 26.99
C PRO A 269 -25.06 -37.73 28.13
N SER A 270 -25.26 -39.03 27.92
CA SER A 270 -25.82 -39.97 28.92
C SER A 270 -24.76 -40.62 29.81
N ASN A 271 -23.57 -40.89 29.25
CA ASN A 271 -22.44 -41.57 29.89
C ASN A 271 -21.16 -40.74 29.78
N GLN A 272 -20.15 -41.06 30.60
CA GLN A 272 -18.85 -40.37 30.59
C GLN A 272 -18.10 -40.55 29.25
N ASN A 273 -18.19 -41.72 28.62
CA ASN A 273 -17.83 -41.91 27.22
C ASN A 273 -19.04 -41.51 26.36
N VAL A 274 -18.88 -40.51 25.50
CA VAL A 274 -20.01 -39.97 24.70
C VAL A 274 -20.00 -40.54 23.28
N ILE A 275 -18.86 -40.47 22.59
CA ILE A 275 -18.69 -40.99 21.22
C ILE A 275 -17.21 -41.29 20.91
N GLN A 276 -16.98 -42.21 19.98
CA GLN A 276 -15.67 -42.55 19.44
C GLN A 276 -15.74 -42.54 17.91
N PHE A 277 -14.98 -41.65 17.25
CA PHE A 277 -14.84 -41.61 15.80
C PHE A 277 -13.71 -42.54 15.36
N GLU A 278 -14.04 -43.70 14.81
CA GLU A 278 -13.04 -44.70 14.37
C GLU A 278 -12.64 -44.50 12.91
N LEU A 279 -11.34 -44.35 12.67
CA LEU A 279 -10.78 -44.15 11.33
C LEU A 279 -10.42 -45.49 10.69
N GLY A 280 -11.35 -46.44 10.76
CA GLY A 280 -11.15 -47.82 10.30
C GLY A 280 -10.99 -47.97 8.79
N LYS A 281 -10.65 -49.20 8.37
CA LYS A 281 -10.76 -49.65 6.97
C LYS A 281 -11.67 -50.86 6.88
N LEU A 282 -12.47 -50.93 5.83
CA LEU A 282 -13.27 -52.10 5.50
C LEU A 282 -12.59 -52.90 4.37
N LYS A 283 -12.97 -54.18 4.22
CA LYS A 283 -12.34 -55.05 3.22
C LYS A 283 -12.62 -54.52 1.80
N ASN A 284 -11.55 -54.29 1.03
CA ASN A 284 -11.57 -53.68 -0.31
C ASN A 284 -11.99 -52.19 -0.36
N ILE A 285 -11.99 -51.48 0.77
CA ILE A 285 -12.36 -50.05 0.85
C ILE A 285 -11.22 -49.27 1.51
N MET A 286 -10.92 -48.07 0.99
CA MET A 286 -9.88 -47.19 1.53
C MET A 286 -10.31 -46.54 2.85
N PRO A 287 -9.38 -46.27 3.79
CA PRO A 287 -9.71 -45.57 5.04
C PRO A 287 -10.05 -44.09 4.76
N LEU A 288 -10.78 -43.47 5.70
CA LEU A 288 -11.24 -42.07 5.59
C LEU A 288 -10.09 -41.07 5.37
N SER A 289 -8.93 -41.35 5.94
CA SER A 289 -7.68 -40.57 5.77
C SER A 289 -7.31 -40.37 4.30
N ALA A 290 -7.45 -41.42 3.47
CA ALA A 290 -7.14 -41.38 2.05
C ALA A 290 -8.17 -40.59 1.20
N ALA A 291 -9.36 -40.29 1.75
CA ALA A 291 -10.32 -39.40 1.12
C ALA A 291 -10.11 -37.93 1.52
N MET A 292 -9.66 -37.67 2.75
CA MET A 292 -9.43 -36.33 3.30
C MET A 292 -8.07 -35.73 2.91
N PHE A 293 -6.99 -36.52 2.92
CA PHE A 293 -5.63 -36.02 2.72
C PHE A 293 -5.08 -36.38 1.34
N ARG A 294 -4.78 -35.36 0.52
CA ARG A 294 -4.27 -35.52 -0.86
C ARG A 294 -2.94 -36.31 -0.92
N SER A 295 -2.12 -36.21 0.14
CA SER A 295 -0.90 -36.99 0.36
C SER A 295 -1.14 -38.49 0.59
N GLU A 296 -2.23 -38.84 1.29
CA GLU A 296 -2.55 -40.21 1.71
C GLU A 296 -3.49 -40.93 0.74
N ARG A 297 -3.89 -40.29 -0.38
CA ARG A 297 -4.89 -40.80 -1.33
C ARG A 297 -4.58 -42.18 -1.95
N LYS A 298 -3.35 -42.68 -1.82
CA LYS A 298 -2.92 -44.03 -2.23
C LYS A 298 -2.57 -44.96 -1.06
N ASN A 299 -2.76 -44.53 0.18
CA ASN A 299 -2.37 -45.26 1.40
C ASN A 299 -3.52 -46.15 1.92
N PRO A 300 -3.39 -47.50 1.93
CA PRO A 300 -4.41 -48.41 2.45
C PRO A 300 -4.29 -48.66 3.98
N VAL A 301 -3.39 -47.94 4.66
CA VAL A 301 -3.23 -47.96 6.12
C VAL A 301 -4.00 -46.78 6.71
N PRO A 302 -4.90 -47.00 7.68
CA PRO A 302 -5.60 -45.90 8.35
C PRO A 302 -4.63 -45.03 9.14
N GLN A 303 -4.77 -43.71 9.01
CA GLN A 303 -3.97 -42.72 9.74
C GLN A 303 -4.88 -41.66 10.37
N CYS A 304 -4.41 -41.06 11.47
CA CYS A 304 -5.09 -39.97 12.17
C CYS A 304 -4.13 -38.78 12.33
N PRO A 305 -3.88 -37.98 11.27
CA PRO A 305 -2.96 -36.85 11.36
C PRO A 305 -3.39 -35.84 12.42
N PRO A 306 -2.47 -35.12 13.09
CA PRO A 306 -2.80 -34.14 14.13
C PRO A 306 -3.77 -33.02 13.69
N ARG A 307 -3.85 -32.74 12.38
CA ARG A 307 -4.80 -31.79 11.78
C ARG A 307 -6.27 -32.22 11.92
N LEU A 308 -6.52 -33.50 12.21
CA LEU A 308 -7.86 -34.05 12.34
C LEU A 308 -8.36 -33.87 13.78
N ASP A 309 -9.14 -32.80 14.00
CA ASP A 309 -9.81 -32.48 15.26
C ASP A 309 -11.32 -32.73 15.22
N VAL A 310 -11.93 -32.85 16.41
CA VAL A 310 -13.39 -32.77 16.59
C VAL A 310 -13.77 -31.32 16.96
N GLN A 311 -14.72 -30.77 16.23
CA GLN A 311 -15.30 -29.44 16.44
C GLN A 311 -16.70 -29.57 17.03
N MET A 312 -17.07 -28.64 17.91
CA MET A 312 -18.39 -28.56 18.55
C MET A 312 -19.12 -27.30 18.08
N LEU A 313 -20.44 -27.39 17.93
CA LEU A 313 -21.27 -26.23 17.55
C LEU A 313 -21.39 -25.24 18.72
N THR A 314 -20.82 -24.04 18.58
CA THR A 314 -21.01 -22.91 19.48
C THR A 314 -22.16 -22.03 18.97
N PRO A 315 -23.19 -21.70 19.79
CA PRO A 315 -24.41 -21.04 19.32
C PRO A 315 -24.26 -19.54 19.05
N VAL A 316 -23.22 -18.91 19.60
CA VAL A 316 -22.91 -17.48 19.49
C VAL A 316 -21.42 -17.34 19.21
N ILE A 317 -21.06 -16.44 18.32
CA ILE A 317 -19.69 -16.06 17.99
C ILE A 317 -19.52 -14.54 18.13
N TRP A 318 -18.28 -14.06 18.26
CA TRP A 318 -17.99 -12.66 18.04
C TRP A 318 -17.95 -12.35 16.54
N SER A 319 -18.51 -11.20 16.15
CA SER A 319 -18.46 -10.66 14.80
C SER A 319 -18.07 -9.21 14.87
N ARG A 320 -17.22 -8.79 13.93
CA ARG A 320 -16.84 -7.39 13.76
C ARG A 320 -18.02 -6.61 13.20
N MET A 321 -18.21 -5.37 13.67
CA MET A 321 -19.13 -4.41 13.05
C MET A 321 -18.41 -3.70 11.89
N PRO A 322 -19.00 -3.62 10.68
CA PRO A 322 -18.52 -2.75 9.62
C PRO A 322 -18.42 -1.29 10.07
N ASN A 323 -17.43 -0.55 9.57
CA ASN A 323 -17.28 0.88 9.88
C ASN A 323 -18.37 1.69 9.17
N ASN A 324 -18.55 1.40 7.88
CA ASN A 324 -19.51 2.05 7.00
C ASN A 324 -20.63 1.04 6.66
N PHE A 325 -21.82 1.56 6.41
CA PHE A 325 -22.99 0.81 5.97
C PHE A 325 -23.59 1.49 4.74
N LEU A 326 -24.27 0.73 3.88
CA LEU A 326 -25.11 1.33 2.84
C LEU A 326 -26.23 2.14 3.50
N ALA A 327 -26.42 3.38 3.05
CA ALA A 327 -27.50 4.26 3.46
C ALA A 327 -28.56 4.35 2.33
N PRO A 328 -29.52 3.40 2.25
CA PRO A 328 -30.58 3.48 1.26
C PRO A 328 -31.60 4.56 1.64
N GLU A 329 -31.88 5.47 0.73
CA GLU A 329 -32.96 6.44 0.86
C GLU A 329 -34.32 5.77 0.60
N THR A 330 -35.31 6.05 1.45
CA THR A 330 -36.65 5.45 1.34
C THR A 330 -37.74 6.52 1.36
N GLY A 331 -38.53 6.61 0.30
CA GLY A 331 -39.58 7.63 0.16
C GLY A 331 -40.86 7.08 -0.46
N ARG A 332 -42.04 7.54 0.00
CA ARG A 332 -43.32 7.17 -0.61
C ARG A 332 -43.60 8.09 -1.79
N VAL A 333 -43.55 7.57 -3.02
CA VAL A 333 -43.66 8.37 -4.26
C VAL A 333 -45.09 8.85 -4.49
N ASN A 334 -46.05 7.91 -4.47
CA ASN A 334 -47.49 8.18 -4.48
C ASN A 334 -48.24 6.87 -4.15
N GLU A 335 -49.57 6.92 -4.12
CA GLU A 335 -50.40 5.77 -3.73
C GLU A 335 -50.42 4.63 -4.77
N ARG A 336 -50.05 4.88 -6.03
CA ARG A 336 -50.01 3.87 -7.10
C ARG A 336 -48.64 3.18 -7.25
N LEU A 337 -47.56 3.94 -7.08
CA LEU A 337 -46.18 3.47 -7.18
C LEU A 337 -45.61 2.98 -5.84
N GLY A 338 -46.22 3.38 -4.72
CA GLY A 338 -45.83 2.92 -3.39
C GLY A 338 -44.55 3.58 -2.90
N TRP A 339 -43.57 2.76 -2.50
CA TRP A 339 -42.29 3.19 -1.92
C TRP A 339 -41.16 3.02 -2.93
N MET A 340 -40.37 4.08 -3.10
CA MET A 340 -39.05 4.04 -3.71
C MET A 340 -38.02 3.68 -2.63
N VAL A 341 -37.04 2.86 -3.00
CA VAL A 341 -35.83 2.60 -2.24
C VAL A 341 -34.67 2.81 -3.20
N GLN A 342 -33.75 3.72 -2.88
CA GLN A 342 -32.65 4.13 -3.75
C GLN A 342 -31.33 4.06 -2.98
N CYS A 343 -30.25 3.66 -3.64
CA CYS A 343 -28.92 3.60 -3.04
C CYS A 343 -27.91 3.98 -4.12
N MET A 344 -27.17 5.07 -3.89
CA MET A 344 -26.30 5.71 -4.89
C MET A 344 -24.82 5.37 -4.71
N GLU A 345 -24.40 5.15 -3.47
CA GLU A 345 -22.99 4.93 -3.10
C GLU A 345 -22.62 3.44 -3.14
N PRO A 346 -21.62 3.02 -3.95
CA PRO A 346 -21.10 1.67 -3.89
C PRO A 346 -20.18 1.51 -2.66
N LEU A 347 -20.34 0.42 -1.92
CA LEU A 347 -19.49 0.06 -0.78
C LEU A 347 -18.84 -1.31 -1.00
N THR A 348 -17.51 -1.37 -0.89
CA THR A 348 -16.71 -2.59 -1.07
C THR A 348 -15.94 -2.97 0.20
N MET A 349 -15.66 -4.26 0.36
CA MET A 349 -14.85 -4.78 1.47
C MET A 349 -14.01 -5.98 1.02
N MET A 350 -12.84 -6.16 1.62
CA MET A 350 -11.99 -7.33 1.40
C MET A 350 -12.30 -8.42 2.43
N ALA A 351 -12.47 -9.66 1.98
CA ALA A 351 -12.76 -10.80 2.83
C ALA A 351 -11.88 -12.01 2.46
N LEU A 352 -11.46 -12.77 3.46
CA LEU A 352 -10.68 -14.00 3.28
C LEU A 352 -11.61 -15.20 3.22
N HIS A 353 -11.52 -15.97 2.13
CA HIS A 353 -12.12 -17.30 2.03
C HIS A 353 -11.20 -18.35 2.66
N ILE A 354 -11.77 -19.25 3.47
CA ILE A 354 -11.09 -20.38 4.09
C ILE A 354 -11.52 -21.65 3.33
N PRO A 355 -10.70 -22.21 2.42
CA PRO A 355 -11.17 -23.22 1.47
C PRO A 355 -11.56 -24.57 2.10
N GLU A 356 -11.02 -24.89 3.27
CA GLU A 356 -11.29 -26.15 3.98
C GLU A 356 -12.62 -26.14 4.72
N GLU A 357 -13.02 -24.98 5.26
CA GLU A 357 -14.33 -24.79 5.90
C GLU A 357 -15.39 -24.23 4.94
N ASN A 358 -14.97 -23.73 3.78
CA ASN A 358 -15.78 -23.03 2.79
C ASN A 358 -16.58 -21.84 3.36
N ARG A 359 -15.92 -21.02 4.21
CA ARG A 359 -16.48 -19.79 4.79
C ARG A 359 -15.65 -18.56 4.43
N CYS A 360 -16.30 -17.40 4.37
CA CYS A 360 -15.64 -16.10 4.30
C CYS A 360 -15.57 -15.42 5.68
N VAL A 361 -14.56 -14.58 5.87
CA VAL A 361 -14.27 -13.80 7.10
C VAL A 361 -13.81 -12.40 6.66
N ASP A 362 -14.25 -11.32 7.33
CA ASP A 362 -13.71 -9.97 7.08
C ASP A 362 -12.19 -9.98 7.33
N ILE A 363 -11.37 -9.41 6.43
CA ILE A 363 -9.91 -9.34 6.66
C ILE A 363 -9.56 -8.57 7.94
N LEU A 364 -10.44 -7.66 8.37
CA LEU A 364 -10.29 -6.91 9.61
C LEU A 364 -10.64 -7.73 10.87
N GLU A 365 -11.30 -8.90 10.77
CA GLU A 365 -11.44 -9.83 11.90
C GLU A 365 -10.10 -10.46 12.33
N LEU A 366 -9.05 -10.35 11.51
CA LEU A 366 -7.70 -10.78 11.90
C LEU A 366 -7.16 -10.03 13.14
N SER A 367 -7.74 -8.88 13.53
CA SER A 367 -7.36 -8.17 14.75
C SER A 367 -7.65 -8.94 16.04
N GLU A 368 -8.54 -9.95 16.01
CA GLU A 368 -8.86 -10.82 17.16
C GLU A 368 -8.41 -12.27 16.93
N ARG A 369 -8.00 -12.62 15.71
CA ARG A 369 -7.59 -13.98 15.32
C ARG A 369 -6.07 -14.03 15.09
N MET A 370 -5.30 -13.89 16.18
CA MET A 370 -3.84 -13.79 16.17
C MET A 370 -3.11 -14.94 15.46
N ASP A 371 -3.70 -16.13 15.51
CA ASP A 371 -3.24 -17.34 14.83
C ASP A 371 -3.35 -17.21 13.30
N LEU A 372 -4.52 -16.84 12.79
CA LEU A 372 -4.76 -16.60 11.37
C LEU A 372 -4.02 -15.37 10.86
N LEU A 373 -3.91 -14.31 11.68
CA LEU A 373 -3.12 -13.11 11.39
C LEU A 373 -1.66 -13.47 11.14
N THR A 374 -1.07 -14.25 12.06
CA THR A 374 0.32 -14.70 11.95
C THR A 374 0.52 -15.59 10.73
N PHE A 375 -0.38 -16.56 10.51
CA PHE A 375 -0.34 -17.45 9.34
C PHE A 375 -0.44 -16.68 8.01
N HIS A 376 -1.36 -15.73 7.89
CA HIS A 376 -1.57 -14.97 6.66
C HIS A 376 -0.43 -13.96 6.42
N TYR A 377 0.11 -13.32 7.46
CA TYR A 377 1.33 -12.50 7.37
C TYR A 377 2.54 -13.30 6.84
N HIS A 378 2.73 -14.53 7.33
CA HIS A 378 3.75 -15.43 6.78
C HIS A 378 3.45 -15.88 5.35
N THR A 379 2.18 -15.93 4.94
CA THR A 379 1.79 -16.21 3.54
C THR A 379 2.17 -15.06 2.61
N LEU A 380 1.94 -13.79 3.00
CA LEU A 380 2.40 -12.63 2.23
C LEU A 380 3.93 -12.57 2.14
N LYS A 381 4.64 -12.85 3.25
CA LYS A 381 6.10 -12.99 3.23
C LYS A 381 6.60 -14.12 2.33
N LEU A 382 5.86 -15.24 2.25
CA LEU A 382 6.19 -16.31 1.32
C LEU A 382 6.09 -15.82 -0.12
N TYR A 383 4.99 -15.15 -0.51
CA TYR A 383 4.84 -14.60 -1.87
C TYR A 383 5.99 -13.64 -2.24
N GLY A 384 6.33 -12.69 -1.35
CA GLY A 384 7.49 -11.81 -1.51
C GLY A 384 8.83 -12.56 -1.63
N SER A 385 8.94 -13.73 -1.00
CA SER A 385 10.12 -14.60 -1.09
C SER A 385 10.17 -15.40 -2.40
N VAL A 386 9.05 -15.72 -3.05
CA VAL A 386 9.05 -16.46 -4.33
C VAL A 386 9.28 -15.54 -5.53
N CYS A 387 8.82 -14.28 -5.49
CA CYS A 387 9.16 -13.26 -6.50
C CYS A 387 10.50 -12.53 -6.25
N ALA A 388 11.21 -12.89 -5.18
CA ALA A 388 12.46 -12.27 -4.76
C ALA A 388 13.54 -12.21 -5.88
N LEU A 389 14.46 -11.26 -5.73
CA LEU A 389 15.58 -11.00 -6.65
C LEU A 389 15.17 -10.61 -8.09
N GLY A 390 13.89 -10.36 -8.36
CA GLY A 390 13.38 -9.94 -9.67
C GLY A 390 12.80 -11.07 -10.52
N ASN A 391 12.21 -12.10 -9.90
CA ASN A 391 11.57 -13.21 -10.59
C ASN A 391 10.21 -12.80 -11.19
N ASN A 392 10.28 -12.06 -12.31
CA ASN A 392 9.13 -11.49 -13.02
C ASN A 392 8.09 -12.55 -13.45
N ARG A 393 8.55 -13.73 -13.87
CA ARG A 393 7.71 -14.89 -14.22
C ARG A 393 6.79 -15.33 -13.08
N VAL A 394 7.29 -15.31 -11.84
CA VAL A 394 6.47 -15.58 -10.65
C VAL A 394 5.63 -14.37 -10.26
N ALA A 395 6.14 -13.14 -10.39
CA ALA A 395 5.37 -11.94 -10.10
C ALA A 395 4.07 -11.87 -10.92
N HIS A 396 4.14 -12.11 -12.24
CA HIS A 396 2.96 -12.23 -13.10
C HIS A 396 1.97 -13.30 -12.64
N ALA A 397 2.45 -14.48 -12.22
CA ALA A 397 1.58 -15.54 -11.73
C ALA A 397 0.90 -15.15 -10.39
N LEU A 398 1.63 -14.48 -9.49
CA LEU A 398 1.09 -13.99 -8.21
C LEU A 398 -0.01 -12.93 -8.37
N CYS A 399 -0.05 -12.18 -9.48
CA CYS A 399 -1.14 -11.25 -9.80
C CYS A 399 -2.52 -11.95 -9.98
N SER A 400 -2.56 -13.29 -10.09
CA SER A 400 -3.80 -14.09 -10.06
C SER A 400 -4.24 -14.51 -8.65
N HIS A 401 -3.34 -14.38 -7.67
CA HIS A 401 -3.56 -14.73 -6.26
C HIS A 401 -3.80 -13.50 -5.37
N VAL A 402 -3.18 -12.37 -5.71
CA VAL A 402 -3.45 -11.05 -5.13
C VAL A 402 -3.48 -10.06 -6.30
N ASP A 403 -4.62 -9.41 -6.53
CA ASP A 403 -4.80 -8.50 -7.65
C ASP A 403 -4.53 -7.03 -7.26
N GLU A 404 -4.53 -6.15 -8.26
CA GLU A 404 -4.30 -4.72 -8.10
C GLU A 404 -5.32 -4.06 -7.15
N SER A 405 -6.60 -4.46 -7.18
CA SER A 405 -7.63 -3.86 -6.33
C SER A 405 -7.46 -4.20 -4.85
N GLN A 406 -7.04 -5.44 -4.53
CA GLN A 406 -6.68 -5.84 -3.16
C GLN A 406 -5.46 -5.08 -2.64
N LEU A 407 -4.45 -4.84 -3.49
CA LEU A 407 -3.26 -4.06 -3.10
C LEU A 407 -3.64 -2.61 -2.76
N PHE A 408 -4.36 -1.90 -3.62
CA PHE A 408 -4.80 -0.53 -3.33
C PHE A 408 -5.70 -0.45 -2.09
N TYR A 409 -6.69 -1.35 -1.96
CA TYR A 409 -7.54 -1.44 -0.76
C TYR A 409 -6.71 -1.63 0.53
N ALA A 410 -5.71 -2.50 0.52
CA ALA A 410 -4.87 -2.77 1.68
C ALA A 410 -3.89 -1.63 2.01
N ILE A 411 -3.50 -0.84 1.01
CA ILE A 411 -2.64 0.33 1.14
C ILE A 411 -3.40 1.49 1.78
N GLU A 412 -4.63 1.73 1.32
CA GLU A 412 -5.52 2.82 1.76
C GLU A 412 -6.23 2.52 3.09
N SER A 413 -6.48 1.24 3.42
CA SER A 413 -7.18 0.87 4.65
C SER A 413 -6.41 1.25 5.91
N THR A 414 -6.91 2.27 6.60
CA THR A 414 -6.39 2.76 7.89
C THR A 414 -6.68 1.79 9.05
N TYR A 415 -7.57 0.81 8.87
CA TYR A 415 -7.99 -0.14 9.91
C TYR A 415 -7.24 -1.49 9.89
N LEU A 416 -6.41 -1.75 8.89
CA LEU A 416 -5.66 -3.02 8.81
C LEU A 416 -4.64 -3.19 9.96
N PRO A 417 -4.50 -4.39 10.55
CA PRO A 417 -3.44 -4.69 11.51
C PRO A 417 -2.04 -4.45 10.94
N GLY A 418 -1.12 -3.91 11.75
CA GLY A 418 0.24 -3.54 11.35
C GLY A 418 1.02 -4.61 10.57
N PRO A 419 1.02 -5.90 10.99
CA PRO A 419 1.65 -6.97 10.23
C PRO A 419 1.06 -7.13 8.82
N MET A 420 -0.27 -7.07 8.67
CA MET A 420 -0.92 -7.15 7.36
C MET A 420 -0.58 -5.95 6.49
N ARG A 421 -0.66 -4.73 7.03
CA ARG A 421 -0.31 -3.50 6.32
C ARG A 421 1.13 -3.56 5.81
N SER A 422 2.09 -3.88 6.68
CA SER A 422 3.50 -4.05 6.27
C SER A 422 3.66 -5.16 5.22
N GLY A 423 2.98 -6.29 5.38
CA GLY A 423 3.01 -7.41 4.43
C GLY A 423 2.52 -7.05 3.02
N PHE A 424 1.44 -6.29 2.88
CA PHE A 424 0.93 -5.85 1.57
C PHE A 424 1.83 -4.81 0.90
N TYR A 425 2.38 -3.85 1.65
CA TYR A 425 3.35 -2.88 1.10
C TYR A 425 4.66 -3.56 0.66
N ASP A 426 5.20 -4.48 1.48
CA ASP A 426 6.40 -5.24 1.13
C ASP A 426 6.15 -6.17 -0.08
N LEU A 427 4.95 -6.73 -0.22
CA LEU A 427 4.55 -7.55 -1.37
C LEU A 427 4.41 -6.72 -2.67
N LEU A 428 3.73 -5.57 -2.60
CA LEU A 428 3.62 -4.60 -3.71
C LEU A 428 5.02 -4.26 -4.26
N ILE A 429 5.93 -3.86 -3.37
CA ILE A 429 7.30 -3.50 -3.74
C ILE A 429 7.99 -4.72 -4.38
N SER A 430 7.89 -5.90 -3.77
CA SER A 430 8.55 -7.12 -4.27
C SER A 430 8.06 -7.58 -5.64
N MET A 431 6.75 -7.47 -5.93
CA MET A 431 6.15 -7.91 -7.20
C MET A 431 6.35 -6.91 -8.34
N HIS A 432 6.14 -5.61 -8.10
CA HIS A 432 6.07 -4.61 -9.17
C HIS A 432 7.32 -3.70 -9.24
N LEU A 433 7.86 -3.25 -8.10
CA LEU A 433 8.79 -2.11 -8.07
C LEU A 433 10.26 -2.53 -7.89
N GLU A 434 10.52 -3.63 -7.20
CA GLU A 434 11.85 -4.06 -6.75
C GLU A 434 12.82 -4.40 -7.90
N SER A 435 12.29 -4.87 -9.04
CA SER A 435 13.05 -5.06 -10.29
C SER A 435 13.56 -3.72 -10.86
N ALA A 436 12.65 -2.77 -11.07
CA ALA A 436 12.95 -1.43 -11.57
C ALA A 436 13.91 -0.67 -10.63
N LYS A 437 13.62 -0.68 -9.33
CA LYS A 437 14.44 -0.11 -8.26
C LYS A 437 15.88 -0.63 -8.31
N ARG A 438 16.06 -1.96 -8.45
CA ARG A 438 17.40 -2.58 -8.52
C ARG A 438 18.17 -2.15 -9.75
N ASN A 439 17.52 -2.07 -10.92
CA ASN A 439 18.17 -1.64 -12.15
C ASN A 439 18.67 -0.19 -12.05
N ARG A 440 17.86 0.73 -11.52
CA ARG A 440 18.27 2.13 -11.25
C ARG A 440 19.42 2.21 -10.23
N LEU A 441 19.34 1.46 -9.12
CA LEU A 441 20.40 1.41 -8.10
C LEU A 441 21.72 0.84 -8.65
N GLY A 442 21.65 -0.17 -9.51
CA GLY A 442 22.80 -0.77 -10.17
C GLY A 442 23.60 0.21 -11.01
N THR A 443 22.93 1.19 -11.63
CA THR A 443 23.57 2.26 -12.42
C THR A 443 23.82 3.56 -11.63
N ASN A 444 23.37 3.68 -10.37
CA ASN A 444 23.38 4.97 -9.68
C ASN A 444 24.80 5.55 -9.45
N LYS A 445 25.83 4.70 -9.42
CA LYS A 445 27.24 5.08 -9.23
C LYS A 445 28.03 5.25 -10.53
N GLU A 446 27.31 5.37 -11.64
CA GLU A 446 27.84 5.63 -12.99
C GLU A 446 27.28 6.98 -13.45
N PHE A 447 28.15 7.84 -14.00
CA PHE A 447 27.82 9.23 -14.33
C PHE A 447 28.10 9.50 -15.81
N ILE A 448 27.26 8.90 -16.68
CA ILE A 448 27.37 9.03 -18.14
C ILE A 448 26.51 10.22 -18.58
N VAL A 449 27.13 11.30 -19.06
CA VAL A 449 26.47 12.56 -19.39
C VAL A 449 26.60 12.83 -20.90
N PRO A 450 25.50 13.02 -21.65
CA PRO A 450 25.55 13.36 -23.06
C PRO A 450 25.73 14.88 -23.26
N MET A 451 26.57 15.29 -24.20
CA MET A 451 26.83 16.71 -24.45
C MET A 451 25.73 17.39 -25.28
N THR A 452 24.60 17.65 -24.62
CA THR A 452 23.44 18.40 -25.15
C THR A 452 23.46 19.86 -24.67
N ASP A 453 22.67 20.73 -25.32
CA ASP A 453 22.51 22.12 -24.86
C ASP A 453 21.78 22.24 -23.51
N GLN A 454 20.93 21.26 -23.18
CA GLN A 454 20.40 21.08 -21.82
C GLN A 454 21.54 20.92 -20.80
N THR A 455 22.49 20.01 -21.06
CA THR A 455 23.68 19.80 -20.20
C THR A 455 24.49 21.08 -20.04
N ARG A 456 24.70 21.84 -21.13
CA ARG A 456 25.44 23.12 -21.11
C ARG A 456 24.81 24.22 -20.24
N SER A 457 23.51 24.13 -19.97
CA SER A 457 22.80 25.06 -19.09
C SER A 457 22.99 24.76 -17.59
N ILE A 458 23.48 23.57 -17.22
CA ILE A 458 23.67 23.17 -15.82
C ILE A 458 24.83 23.95 -15.20
N THR A 459 24.53 24.69 -14.13
CA THR A 459 25.51 25.41 -13.31
C THR A 459 25.40 24.99 -11.86
N LEU A 460 26.52 25.01 -11.12
CA LEU A 460 26.50 24.84 -9.66
C LEU A 460 25.56 25.86 -9.01
N TYR A 461 24.78 25.40 -8.04
CA TYR A 461 23.94 26.26 -7.23
C TYR A 461 24.77 27.28 -6.44
N THR A 462 24.26 28.51 -6.34
CA THR A 462 24.85 29.56 -5.50
C THR A 462 24.27 29.49 -4.09
N VAL A 463 25.00 29.98 -3.09
CA VAL A 463 24.52 30.04 -1.68
C VAL A 463 23.27 30.95 -1.52
N LYS A 464 22.90 31.74 -2.53
CA LYS A 464 21.69 32.59 -2.55
C LYS A 464 20.51 31.98 -3.33
N SER A 465 20.73 30.89 -4.05
CA SER A 465 19.68 30.14 -4.75
C SER A 465 19.33 28.91 -3.90
N HIS A 466 18.14 28.90 -3.31
CA HIS A 466 17.62 27.82 -2.46
C HIS A 466 17.28 26.57 -3.30
N ALA A 467 18.33 25.92 -3.82
CA ALA A 467 18.21 24.78 -4.70
C ALA A 467 18.01 23.49 -3.91
N LEU A 468 16.93 22.77 -4.22
CA LEU A 468 16.51 21.58 -3.51
C LEU A 468 17.19 20.31 -4.08
N PRO A 469 17.70 19.39 -3.24
CA PRO A 469 18.43 18.23 -3.70
C PRO A 469 17.52 17.27 -4.48
N GLY A 470 17.83 17.06 -5.77
CA GLY A 470 17.02 16.20 -6.64
C GLY A 470 15.83 16.89 -7.30
N VAL A 471 15.76 18.23 -7.23
CA VAL A 471 14.87 19.06 -8.06
C VAL A 471 15.66 19.67 -9.20
N GLY A 472 15.07 19.73 -10.39
CA GLY A 472 15.59 20.40 -11.58
C GLY A 472 16.34 19.49 -12.56
N LEU A 473 16.76 20.12 -13.66
CA LEU A 473 17.34 19.44 -14.83
C LEU A 473 18.56 18.59 -14.49
N THR A 474 18.45 17.28 -14.72
CA THR A 474 19.58 16.34 -14.76
C THR A 474 19.59 15.58 -16.08
N THR A 475 20.79 15.30 -16.59
CA THR A 475 21.05 14.79 -17.95
C THR A 475 21.83 13.48 -17.95
N CYS A 476 22.32 13.02 -16.79
CA CYS A 476 22.98 11.73 -16.65
C CYS A 476 22.06 10.55 -17.03
N LEU A 477 22.53 9.66 -17.91
CA LEU A 477 21.75 8.54 -18.42
C LEU A 477 21.37 7.54 -17.32
N ARG A 478 20.13 7.04 -17.40
CA ARG A 478 19.53 6.08 -16.46
C ARG A 478 18.59 5.11 -17.21
N PRO A 479 18.65 3.78 -16.99
CA PRO A 479 17.86 2.78 -17.74
C PRO A 479 16.36 3.06 -17.71
N LYS A 480 15.64 2.86 -18.82
CA LYS A 480 14.18 3.10 -18.86
C LYS A 480 13.41 2.09 -18.00
N LEU A 481 12.20 2.47 -17.60
CA LEU A 481 11.31 1.62 -16.82
C LEU A 481 10.42 0.79 -17.77
N HIS A 482 10.76 -0.48 -17.96
CA HIS A 482 10.01 -1.40 -18.83
C HIS A 482 9.09 -2.30 -18.02
N PHE A 483 7.79 -2.21 -18.28
CA PHE A 483 6.73 -3.00 -17.66
C PHE A 483 5.91 -3.74 -18.73
N SER A 484 5.16 -4.75 -18.30
CA SER A 484 4.30 -5.56 -19.16
C SER A 484 2.89 -5.71 -18.56
N SER A 485 1.88 -5.79 -19.42
CA SER A 485 0.50 -6.03 -18.98
C SER A 485 0.35 -7.45 -18.42
N VAL A 486 -0.39 -7.59 -17.31
CA VAL A 486 -0.70 -8.90 -16.74
C VAL A 486 -1.73 -9.60 -17.63
N GLY A 487 -1.36 -10.74 -18.22
CA GLY A 487 -2.20 -11.49 -19.15
C GLY A 487 -2.21 -12.99 -18.85
N PHE A 488 -3.32 -13.50 -18.31
CA PHE A 488 -3.52 -14.94 -18.06
C PHE A 488 -4.07 -15.70 -19.27
N VAL A 489 -4.55 -15.00 -20.30
CA VAL A 489 -5.11 -15.56 -21.53
C VAL A 489 -4.22 -15.11 -22.69
N GLY A 490 -3.16 -15.89 -22.95
CA GLY A 490 -2.15 -15.60 -23.97
C GLY A 490 -1.21 -16.78 -24.17
N THR A 491 -0.33 -16.68 -25.17
CA THR A 491 0.69 -17.72 -25.48
C THR A 491 2.10 -17.14 -25.66
N ASP A 492 2.26 -15.84 -25.40
CA ASP A 492 3.52 -15.12 -25.56
C ASP A 492 4.39 -15.30 -24.28
N PRO A 493 5.58 -15.93 -24.39
CA PRO A 493 6.47 -16.12 -23.25
C PRO A 493 7.26 -14.88 -22.88
N ASP A 494 7.43 -13.90 -23.79
CA ASP A 494 8.35 -12.79 -23.61
C ASP A 494 7.80 -11.75 -22.62
N ILE A 495 6.48 -11.74 -22.41
CA ILE A 495 5.79 -11.01 -21.32
C ILE A 495 6.45 -11.26 -19.96
N TYR A 496 6.89 -12.49 -19.69
CA TYR A 496 7.46 -12.87 -18.40
C TYR A 496 8.90 -12.37 -18.15
N THR A 497 9.53 -11.77 -19.16
CA THR A 497 10.86 -11.13 -19.01
C THR A 497 10.78 -9.80 -18.27
N LEU A 498 9.66 -9.07 -18.41
CA LEU A 498 9.41 -7.76 -17.81
C LEU A 498 8.53 -7.87 -16.56
N SER A 499 8.65 -6.90 -15.66
CA SER A 499 7.84 -6.85 -14.44
C SER A 499 6.37 -6.53 -14.74
N PRO A 500 5.41 -7.03 -13.95
CA PRO A 500 4.00 -6.73 -14.12
C PRO A 500 3.73 -5.24 -13.86
N THR A 501 2.99 -4.61 -14.77
CA THR A 501 2.60 -3.20 -14.66
C THR A 501 1.69 -2.93 -13.44
N ILE A 502 1.65 -1.66 -13.03
CA ILE A 502 0.73 -1.09 -12.05
C ILE A 502 0.61 0.42 -12.37
N PRO A 503 -0.54 1.10 -12.20
CA PRO A 503 -0.67 2.52 -12.51
C PRO A 503 0.15 3.40 -11.55
N LEU A 504 1.41 3.63 -11.92
CA LEU A 504 2.39 4.37 -11.11
C LEU A 504 1.92 5.78 -10.72
N GLN A 505 1.16 6.48 -11.56
CA GLN A 505 0.64 7.81 -11.23
C GLN A 505 -0.45 7.78 -10.14
N VAL A 506 -1.35 6.78 -10.17
CA VAL A 506 -2.34 6.57 -9.09
C VAL A 506 -1.63 6.20 -7.78
N LEU A 507 -0.58 5.38 -7.87
CA LEU A 507 0.26 5.03 -6.73
C LEU A 507 1.07 6.23 -6.19
N LYS A 508 1.56 7.13 -7.07
CA LYS A 508 2.27 8.37 -6.74
C LYS A 508 1.41 9.27 -5.86
N THR A 509 0.22 9.64 -6.35
CA THR A 509 -0.72 10.52 -5.64
C THR A 509 -1.19 9.90 -4.33
N LYS A 510 -1.57 8.61 -4.31
CA LYS A 510 -1.98 7.94 -3.07
C LYS A 510 -0.85 7.86 -2.04
N ALA A 511 0.39 7.58 -2.47
CA ALA A 511 1.54 7.53 -1.57
C ALA A 511 1.86 8.89 -0.93
N LEU A 512 1.77 9.99 -1.71
CA LEU A 512 1.93 11.35 -1.21
C LEU A 512 0.83 11.72 -0.21
N ASN A 513 -0.44 11.53 -0.56
CA ASN A 513 -1.57 11.85 0.31
C ASN A 513 -1.48 11.14 1.67
N MET A 514 -1.13 9.85 1.67
CA MET A 514 -0.91 9.10 2.92
C MET A 514 0.30 9.60 3.74
N LEU A 515 1.34 10.15 3.10
CA LEU A 515 2.47 10.75 3.82
C LEU A 515 2.08 12.10 4.43
N ILE A 516 1.35 12.94 3.69
CA ILE A 516 0.82 14.23 4.16
C ILE A 516 -0.08 14.00 5.38
N GLU A 517 -1.07 13.10 5.25
CA GLU A 517 -1.93 12.70 6.37
C GLU A 517 -1.12 12.17 7.56
N ALA A 518 -0.11 11.33 7.34
CA ALA A 518 0.69 10.76 8.43
C ALA A 518 1.54 11.81 9.17
N VAL A 519 2.07 12.83 8.48
CA VAL A 519 2.80 13.94 9.10
C VAL A 519 1.85 14.86 9.87
N GLN A 520 0.69 15.19 9.29
CA GLN A 520 -0.36 15.97 9.97
C GLN A 520 -0.87 15.25 11.22
N ASP A 521 -1.28 13.98 11.09
CA ASP A 521 -1.74 13.12 12.19
C ASP A 521 -0.66 12.94 13.26
N GLY A 522 0.61 12.88 12.86
CA GLY A 522 1.76 12.71 13.73
C GLY A 522 2.14 13.93 14.58
N SER A 523 1.75 15.13 14.16
CA SER A 523 1.89 16.37 14.96
C SER A 523 0.88 16.41 16.11
N GLN A 524 -0.26 15.76 15.94
CA GLN A 524 -1.29 15.61 16.96
C GLN A 524 -0.94 14.42 17.86
N ALA A 525 -1.26 14.51 19.17
CA ALA A 525 -0.99 13.44 20.12
C ALA A 525 -2.02 12.28 20.01
N MET A 526 -2.11 11.69 18.81
CA MET A 526 -3.08 10.69 18.40
C MET A 526 -2.86 9.35 19.11
N ARG A 527 -3.93 8.78 19.66
CA ARG A 527 -3.92 7.52 20.41
C ARG A 527 -4.16 6.28 19.53
N ASP A 528 -4.53 6.47 18.26
CA ASP A 528 -4.85 5.40 17.32
C ASP A 528 -4.01 5.44 16.01
N PRO A 529 -2.66 5.35 16.06
CA PRO A 529 -1.86 5.27 14.84
C PRO A 529 -2.26 4.09 13.94
N VAL A 530 -2.21 4.31 12.63
CA VAL A 530 -2.57 3.30 11.61
C VAL A 530 -1.67 2.07 11.75
N GLY A 531 -2.27 0.87 11.71
CA GLY A 531 -1.55 -0.38 11.99
C GLY A 531 -1.25 -0.65 13.47
N GLY A 532 -1.61 0.25 14.39
CA GLY A 532 -1.48 0.09 15.84
C GLY A 532 -0.16 0.59 16.44
N SER A 533 0.77 1.13 15.65
CA SER A 533 1.98 1.80 16.15
C SER A 533 2.50 2.83 15.17
N VAL A 534 3.29 3.80 15.67
CA VAL A 534 3.99 4.80 14.85
C VAL A 534 4.92 4.13 13.82
N GLU A 535 5.49 2.97 14.15
CA GLU A 535 6.29 2.17 13.22
C GLU A 535 5.46 1.63 12.04
N PHE A 536 4.31 1.01 12.30
CA PHE A 536 3.43 0.48 11.24
C PHE A 536 2.70 1.58 10.45
N HIS A 537 2.58 2.78 11.02
CA HIS A 537 2.09 3.95 10.33
C HIS A 537 3.10 4.46 9.28
N PHE A 538 4.33 4.79 9.70
CA PHE A 538 5.32 5.42 8.82
C PHE A 538 6.17 4.46 7.97
N VAL A 539 6.68 3.35 8.53
CA VAL A 539 7.68 2.52 7.81
C VAL A 539 7.20 2.00 6.45
N PRO A 540 5.96 1.50 6.28
CA PRO A 540 5.49 1.04 4.97
C PRO A 540 5.41 2.17 3.93
N ILE A 541 4.92 3.34 4.33
CA ILE A 541 4.81 4.53 3.47
C ILE A 541 6.20 5.00 3.04
N LEU A 542 7.15 5.12 3.97
CA LEU A 542 8.51 5.58 3.69
C LEU A 542 9.30 4.59 2.80
N LYS A 543 9.08 3.28 2.95
CA LYS A 543 9.61 2.26 2.00
C LYS A 543 9.09 2.47 0.58
N LEU A 544 7.80 2.81 0.43
CA LEU A 544 7.18 3.05 -0.88
C LEU A 544 7.67 4.36 -1.50
N ILE A 545 7.65 5.48 -0.75
CA ILE A 545 8.14 6.79 -1.21
C ILE A 545 9.62 6.70 -1.64
N SER A 546 10.50 6.14 -0.79
CA SER A 546 11.91 5.97 -1.15
C SER A 546 12.13 5.06 -2.37
N THR A 547 11.26 4.05 -2.58
CA THR A 547 11.31 3.20 -3.77
C THR A 547 10.90 3.96 -5.04
N LEU A 548 9.84 4.76 -4.99
CA LEU A 548 9.36 5.58 -6.11
C LEU A 548 10.32 6.73 -6.46
N LEU A 549 10.97 7.33 -5.45
CA LEU A 549 12.08 8.30 -5.65
C LEU A 549 13.26 7.63 -6.37
N ILE A 550 13.74 6.48 -5.89
CA ILE A 550 14.84 5.73 -6.53
C ILE A 550 14.48 5.30 -7.97
N MET A 551 13.21 5.06 -8.27
CA MET A 551 12.73 4.77 -9.62
C MET A 551 12.67 6.00 -10.53
N GLY A 552 12.60 7.22 -9.98
CA GLY A 552 12.36 8.45 -10.74
C GLY A 552 10.92 8.53 -11.24
N VAL A 553 9.95 8.37 -10.33
CA VAL A 553 8.50 8.47 -10.60
C VAL A 553 7.90 9.80 -10.11
N PHE A 554 8.62 10.52 -9.25
CA PHE A 554 8.22 11.82 -8.72
C PHE A 554 8.76 12.96 -9.60
N ASP A 555 7.93 13.97 -9.78
CA ASP A 555 8.24 15.21 -10.50
C ASP A 555 8.79 16.28 -9.55
N ASP A 556 9.34 17.38 -10.06
CA ASP A 556 10.02 18.42 -9.27
C ASP A 556 9.15 19.02 -8.14
N GLU A 557 7.84 19.15 -8.38
CA GLU A 557 6.86 19.61 -7.39
C GLU A 557 6.65 18.58 -6.27
N ASP A 558 6.57 17.28 -6.60
CA ASP A 558 6.43 16.22 -5.60
C ASP A 558 7.68 16.12 -4.72
N VAL A 559 8.88 16.21 -5.33
CA VAL A 559 10.16 16.16 -4.61
C VAL A 559 10.29 17.36 -3.66
N THR A 560 9.88 18.55 -4.12
CA THR A 560 9.78 19.76 -3.30
C THR A 560 8.86 19.54 -2.10
N HIS A 561 7.67 18.96 -2.31
CA HIS A 561 6.70 18.68 -1.24
C HIS A 561 7.18 17.59 -0.26
N ILE A 562 7.88 16.56 -0.74
CA ILE A 562 8.53 15.56 0.12
C ILE A 562 9.60 16.21 1.00
N LEU A 563 10.38 17.16 0.47
CA LEU A 563 11.40 17.88 1.24
C LEU A 563 10.79 18.80 2.30
N THR A 564 9.74 19.57 1.99
CA THR A 564 9.07 20.43 2.99
C THR A 564 8.41 19.63 4.12
N MET A 565 7.88 18.43 3.85
CA MET A 565 7.39 17.51 4.89
C MET A 565 8.49 16.95 5.80
N ILE A 566 9.72 16.79 5.30
CA ILE A 566 10.86 16.30 6.09
C ILE A 566 11.32 17.37 7.09
N GLU A 567 11.58 18.58 6.61
CA GLU A 567 12.00 19.72 7.44
C GLU A 567 11.64 21.06 6.76
N PRO A 568 10.51 21.69 7.14
CA PRO A 568 10.02 22.89 6.47
C PRO A 568 10.94 24.10 6.69
N THR A 569 11.77 24.12 7.75
CA THR A 569 12.68 25.25 8.00
C THR A 569 13.87 25.33 7.04
N VAL A 570 14.27 24.21 6.44
CA VAL A 570 15.42 24.12 5.51
C VAL A 570 14.98 24.20 4.06
N PHE A 571 13.82 23.61 3.73
CA PHE A 571 13.40 23.39 2.34
C PHE A 571 12.27 24.32 1.87
N HIS A 572 11.88 25.33 2.66
CA HIS A 572 10.94 26.36 2.20
C HIS A 572 11.55 27.21 1.09
N THR A 573 11.13 26.97 -0.15
CA THR A 573 11.22 27.99 -1.20
C THR A 573 10.20 29.08 -0.90
N ALA A 574 10.66 30.28 -0.58
CA ALA A 574 9.79 31.45 -0.62
C ALA A 574 9.34 31.66 -2.08
N LYS A 575 8.05 31.45 -2.37
CA LYS A 575 7.42 31.99 -3.59
C LYS A 575 7.70 33.50 -3.57
N SER A 576 8.21 34.06 -4.66
CA SER A 576 8.64 35.47 -4.70
C SER A 576 7.43 36.40 -4.62
N GLU A 577 7.09 36.83 -3.40
CA GLU A 577 6.09 37.88 -3.18
C GLU A 577 6.56 39.16 -3.87
N GLU A 578 5.79 39.63 -4.86
CA GLU A 578 5.88 41.03 -5.27
C GLU A 578 5.49 41.90 -4.06
N PRO A 579 6.25 42.96 -3.73
CA PRO A 579 6.08 43.67 -2.47
C PRO A 579 4.75 44.44 -2.45
N ALA A 580 3.76 43.88 -1.75
CA ALA A 580 2.50 44.55 -1.47
C ALA A 580 2.73 45.85 -0.68
N GLU A 581 2.27 46.98 -1.20
CA GLU A 581 2.47 48.29 -0.58
C GLU A 581 1.76 48.41 0.78
N GLU A 582 2.42 49.02 1.77
CA GLU A 582 1.85 49.21 3.11
C GLU A 582 0.60 50.12 3.09
N PRO A 583 -0.50 49.75 3.77
CA PRO A 583 -1.72 50.57 3.80
C PRO A 583 -1.56 51.79 4.73
N THR A 584 -1.06 52.90 4.18
CA THR A 584 -0.96 54.17 4.93
C THR A 584 -2.35 54.71 5.31
N LYS A 585 -2.55 54.97 6.61
CA LYS A 585 -3.83 55.37 7.19
C LYS A 585 -4.29 56.75 6.69
N VAL A 586 -5.45 56.79 6.05
CA VAL A 586 -6.16 58.04 5.72
C VAL A 586 -6.82 58.64 6.97
N ASN A 587 -6.69 59.97 7.16
CA ASN A 587 -7.73 60.81 7.75
C ASN A 587 -7.36 62.31 7.77
N LYS A 588 -7.92 63.09 6.83
CA LYS A 588 -8.89 64.16 7.14
C LYS A 588 -9.48 64.81 5.87
N GLU A 589 -10.65 65.41 6.02
CA GLU A 589 -11.54 65.85 4.93
C GLU A 589 -11.42 67.35 4.59
N GLU A 590 -12.29 67.77 3.65
CA GLU A 590 -12.63 69.09 3.09
C GLU A 590 -12.05 69.32 1.67
N GLU A 591 -12.82 69.58 0.61
CA GLU A 591 -14.25 69.56 0.24
C GLU A 591 -14.30 69.95 -1.29
N PRO A 592 -15.44 69.88 -2.02
CA PRO A 592 -15.39 69.51 -3.44
C PRO A 592 -15.83 70.57 -4.48
N SER A 593 -15.36 70.43 -5.74
CA SER A 593 -16.08 70.77 -7.00
C SER A 593 -15.18 70.62 -8.26
N LYS A 594 -15.66 70.44 -9.50
CA LYS A 594 -16.93 69.88 -10.06
C LYS A 594 -16.73 69.56 -11.56
N VAL A 595 -17.35 68.47 -12.03
CA VAL A 595 -17.83 68.19 -13.42
C VAL A 595 -16.80 68.15 -14.58
N ALA A 596 -16.84 67.04 -15.33
CA ALA A 596 -16.03 66.73 -16.53
C ALA A 596 -16.46 67.46 -17.82
N VAL A 597 -15.71 67.27 -18.95
CA VAL A 597 -16.22 66.77 -20.28
C VAL A 597 -15.18 66.91 -21.43
N VAL A 598 -14.65 65.76 -21.89
CA VAL A 598 -14.49 65.29 -23.31
C VAL A 598 -13.47 65.93 -24.31
N LYS A 599 -12.99 65.09 -25.27
CA LYS A 599 -12.23 65.31 -26.54
C LYS A 599 -10.72 65.63 -26.39
N GLU A 600 -9.81 65.33 -27.34
CA GLU A 600 -9.86 64.77 -28.73
C GLU A 600 -8.52 63.96 -28.96
N MET A 601 -8.36 62.91 -29.80
CA MET A 601 -8.00 62.88 -31.25
C MET A 601 -7.05 64.02 -31.71
N GLU A 602 -6.07 63.92 -32.63
CA GLU A 602 -5.47 62.91 -33.54
C GLU A 602 -4.03 63.47 -33.90
N GLN A 603 -3.12 63.00 -34.77
CA GLN A 603 -2.90 61.97 -35.84
C GLN A 603 -1.33 61.75 -35.84
N GLU A 604 -0.49 61.24 -36.76
CA GLU A 604 -0.36 60.61 -38.12
C GLU A 604 1.12 60.03 -38.11
N ALA A 605 1.73 59.22 -38.98
CA ALA A 605 1.48 58.34 -40.15
C ALA A 605 2.67 57.30 -40.15
N VAL A 606 3.31 56.68 -41.16
CA VAL A 606 3.43 56.69 -42.66
C VAL A 606 3.81 55.26 -43.13
N ALA A 607 3.75 54.97 -44.43
CA ALA A 607 4.06 53.72 -45.15
C ALA A 607 5.58 53.57 -45.54
N GLU A 608 6.12 52.57 -46.29
CA GLU A 608 5.65 51.36 -47.04
C GLU A 608 6.88 50.52 -47.53
N GLU A 609 6.74 49.22 -47.88
CA GLU A 609 7.47 48.50 -48.97
C GLU A 609 6.93 47.04 -49.18
N GLU A 610 7.05 46.49 -50.40
CA GLU A 610 6.47 45.21 -50.90
C GLU A 610 7.60 44.12 -51.10
N GLU A 611 7.48 42.87 -51.59
CA GLU A 611 6.70 42.22 -52.68
C GLU A 611 6.43 40.69 -52.47
N GLU A 612 5.78 40.08 -53.49
CA GLU A 612 5.27 38.71 -53.80
C GLU A 612 6.31 37.52 -53.76
N PHE A 613 6.06 36.24 -54.12
CA PHE A 613 4.96 35.38 -54.65
C PHE A 613 4.71 34.20 -53.64
N GLU A 614 4.15 32.98 -53.86
CA GLU A 614 3.74 32.15 -55.01
C GLU A 614 2.46 31.33 -54.69
N ASP A 615 1.82 30.71 -55.69
CA ASP A 615 0.49 30.04 -55.63
C ASP A 615 0.51 28.61 -56.22
N TYR A 616 -0.23 27.66 -55.63
CA TYR A 616 -0.61 26.38 -56.23
C TYR A 616 -1.96 25.86 -55.70
N GLY A 617 -2.94 25.67 -56.59
CA GLY A 617 -4.20 24.94 -56.36
C GLY A 617 -4.33 23.65 -57.21
N TYR A 618 -5.57 23.19 -57.39
CA TYR A 618 -6.04 21.92 -58.00
C TYR A 618 -5.94 20.66 -57.12
N ASP A 619 -6.90 19.71 -57.14
CA ASP A 619 -8.39 19.74 -57.21
C ASP A 619 -8.91 18.29 -57.01
N ASP A 620 -10.20 18.13 -56.67
CA ASP A 620 -11.14 16.99 -56.78
C ASP A 620 -10.70 15.51 -56.70
N ASP A 621 -11.46 14.72 -55.91
CA ASP A 621 -12.22 13.54 -56.38
C ASP A 621 -13.31 13.13 -55.35
N GLU A 622 -14.32 12.36 -55.77
CA GLU A 622 -15.69 12.34 -55.17
C GLU A 622 -16.10 11.08 -54.33
N GLU A 623 -17.28 11.21 -53.67
CA GLU A 623 -18.21 10.15 -53.16
C GLU A 623 -17.75 9.25 -51.97
N ILE A 624 -18.62 8.69 -51.11
CA ILE A 624 -19.90 7.95 -51.30
C ILE A 624 -20.89 8.13 -50.12
N GLU A 625 -22.21 8.24 -50.42
CA GLU A 625 -23.48 7.78 -49.74
C GLU A 625 -23.61 7.79 -48.17
N GLU A 626 -24.78 8.01 -47.51
CA GLU A 626 -26.17 8.39 -47.87
C GLU A 626 -26.98 8.80 -46.59
N GLU A 627 -28.07 9.58 -46.76
CA GLU A 627 -29.44 9.53 -46.15
C GLU A 627 -29.71 9.06 -44.66
N ASP A 628 -30.69 9.56 -43.88
CA ASP A 628 -31.67 10.67 -44.08
C ASP A 628 -32.43 11.15 -42.79
N GLU A 629 -33.14 12.30 -42.95
CA GLU A 629 -34.38 12.82 -42.29
C GLU A 629 -34.63 12.80 -40.74
N LEU A 630 -34.77 13.97 -40.08
CA LEU A 630 -36.01 14.71 -39.63
C LEU A 630 -36.61 14.28 -38.26
N GLU A 631 -37.31 15.07 -37.44
CA GLU A 631 -37.91 16.45 -37.40
C GLU A 631 -37.72 16.98 -35.93
N GLU A 632 -37.53 18.25 -35.55
CA GLU A 632 -38.42 19.44 -35.57
C GLU A 632 -39.78 19.28 -34.84
N THR A 633 -40.38 20.25 -34.12
CA THR A 633 -40.01 21.61 -33.62
C THR A 633 -40.04 21.63 -32.04
N ASP A 634 -40.34 22.64 -31.19
CA ASP A 634 -40.86 24.02 -31.26
C ASP A 634 -40.55 24.83 -29.96
N LEU A 635 -41.04 26.09 -29.87
CA LEU A 635 -40.96 27.03 -28.73
C LEU A 635 -42.41 27.34 -28.19
N ASP A 636 -42.80 28.36 -27.39
CA ASP A 636 -42.21 29.64 -26.97
C ASP A 636 -42.98 30.33 -25.78
N VAL A 637 -42.45 31.45 -25.26
CA VAL A 637 -43.02 32.59 -24.48
C VAL A 637 -43.57 32.45 -23.02
N PRO A 638 -43.55 33.55 -22.20
CA PRO A 638 -43.37 33.49 -20.72
C PRO A 638 -44.27 34.47 -19.89
N GLN A 639 -43.79 34.91 -18.70
CA GLN A 639 -44.35 35.96 -17.78
C GLN A 639 -45.61 35.55 -16.98
N GLY A 640 -46.00 36.17 -15.85
CA GLY A 640 -45.42 37.24 -15.01
C GLY A 640 -46.43 37.76 -13.96
N GLU A 641 -45.97 38.47 -12.91
CA GLU A 641 -46.75 39.28 -11.90
C GLU A 641 -47.81 38.55 -11.01
N ALA A 642 -47.62 38.28 -9.70
CA ALA A 642 -47.49 39.15 -8.52
C ALA A 642 -48.81 39.61 -7.80
N VAL A 643 -48.75 39.70 -6.45
CA VAL A 643 -49.49 40.60 -5.52
C VAL A 643 -50.87 40.21 -4.89
N ASN A 644 -50.89 40.23 -3.53
CA ASN A 644 -51.99 40.44 -2.55
C ASN A 644 -53.15 39.40 -2.39
N ASP A 645 -53.85 39.26 -1.24
CA ASP A 645 -53.77 39.94 0.08
C ASP A 645 -54.38 39.08 1.25
N THR A 646 -53.92 39.31 2.49
CA THR A 646 -54.58 39.14 3.84
C THR A 646 -55.35 37.84 4.24
N ASP A 647 -55.69 37.53 5.51
CA ASP A 647 -55.72 38.27 6.79
C ASP A 647 -55.55 37.40 8.08
N PHE A 648 -55.43 38.05 9.25
CA PHE A 648 -55.24 37.57 10.67
C PHE A 648 -55.99 36.29 11.16
N VAL A 649 -55.71 35.63 12.31
CA VAL A 649 -55.44 36.01 13.74
C VAL A 649 -54.75 34.77 14.44
N ASN A 650 -53.93 34.73 15.51
CA ASN A 650 -53.55 35.59 16.68
C ASN A 650 -52.13 35.25 17.26
N GLY A 651 -51.82 35.68 18.51
CA GLY A 651 -50.59 35.43 19.31
C GLY A 651 -50.48 34.09 20.09
N GLU A 652 -49.57 33.92 21.06
CA GLU A 652 -48.88 34.89 21.95
C GLU A 652 -47.32 34.94 21.86
N LYS A 653 -46.64 35.61 22.81
CA LYS A 653 -45.23 36.08 22.72
C LYS A 653 -44.23 35.30 23.61
N GLY A 654 -42.95 35.24 23.22
CA GLY A 654 -41.90 34.58 24.03
C GLY A 654 -40.41 34.75 23.66
N ALA A 655 -39.94 35.97 23.37
CA ALA A 655 -38.52 36.41 23.42
C ALA A 655 -37.38 35.60 22.74
N GLU A 656 -36.95 36.10 21.57
CA GLU A 656 -35.53 36.27 21.13
C GLU A 656 -34.49 35.15 21.39
N GLU A 657 -34.33 34.25 20.41
CA GLU A 657 -33.02 33.69 20.03
C GLU A 657 -32.68 34.13 18.60
N THR A 658 -31.38 34.24 18.26
CA THR A 658 -30.92 34.76 16.96
C THR A 658 -30.44 33.65 16.04
N GLU A 659 -31.38 33.02 15.34
CA GLU A 659 -31.07 32.10 14.24
C GLU A 659 -30.42 32.86 13.07
N LYS A 660 -29.31 32.32 12.56
CA LYS A 660 -28.79 32.63 11.22
C LYS A 660 -29.02 31.42 10.33
N GLU A 661 -29.86 31.59 9.32
CA GLU A 661 -30.15 30.53 8.34
C GLU A 661 -28.88 30.07 7.62
N MET A 662 -28.76 28.76 7.45
CA MET A 662 -27.68 28.11 6.71
C MET A 662 -28.14 27.89 5.26
N LYS A 663 -27.53 28.59 4.30
CA LYS A 663 -27.69 28.34 2.86
C LYS A 663 -26.64 27.33 2.36
N PRO A 664 -26.92 26.59 1.28
CA PRO A 664 -26.08 25.47 0.86
C PRO A 664 -24.68 25.93 0.42
N VAL A 665 -23.71 25.03 0.60
CA VAL A 665 -22.34 25.19 0.10
C VAL A 665 -22.26 24.51 -1.25
N ASP A 666 -22.12 25.29 -2.32
CA ASP A 666 -21.75 24.76 -3.64
C ASP A 666 -20.28 24.29 -3.63
N THR A 667 -20.03 23.15 -4.27
CA THR A 667 -18.72 22.49 -4.27
C THR A 667 -17.74 23.10 -5.27
N CYS A 668 -16.92 24.05 -4.81
CA CYS A 668 -15.53 24.17 -5.27
C CYS A 668 -14.66 24.83 -4.19
N GLY A 669 -14.04 24.01 -3.33
CA GLY A 669 -13.12 24.48 -2.29
C GLY A 669 -11.68 24.40 -2.76
N GLU A 670 -11.04 25.54 -3.02
CA GLU A 670 -9.59 25.61 -3.17
C GLU A 670 -8.92 25.08 -1.90
N ALA A 671 -7.98 24.15 -2.05
CA ALA A 671 -7.21 23.62 -0.93
C ALA A 671 -6.29 24.73 -0.40
N LYS A 672 -6.63 25.29 0.76
CA LYS A 672 -5.72 26.16 1.50
C LYS A 672 -4.51 25.33 1.91
N GLU A 673 -3.31 25.78 1.56
CA GLU A 673 -2.04 25.22 2.07
C GLU A 673 -2.02 25.39 3.60
N GLU A 674 -2.48 24.37 4.35
CA GLU A 674 -2.35 24.36 5.81
C GLU A 674 -0.87 24.26 6.19
N HIS A 675 -0.35 25.31 6.81
CA HIS A 675 1.07 25.45 7.09
C HIS A 675 1.55 24.33 8.03
N LEU A 676 2.46 23.48 7.55
CA LEU A 676 3.09 22.45 8.38
C LEU A 676 4.03 23.10 9.40
N GLU A 677 3.52 23.38 10.60
CA GLU A 677 4.30 23.99 11.69
C GLU A 677 5.42 23.07 12.23
N GLN A 678 5.34 21.76 11.99
CA GLN A 678 6.32 20.77 12.45
C GLN A 678 6.75 19.83 11.32
N GLY A 679 8.07 19.65 11.18
CA GLY A 679 8.67 18.69 10.24
C GLY A 679 8.87 17.30 10.84
N LEU A 680 8.94 16.28 9.99
CA LEU A 680 9.09 14.88 10.42
C LEU A 680 10.31 14.62 11.32
N PHE A 681 11.41 15.38 11.17
CA PHE A 681 12.59 15.24 12.06
C PHE A 681 12.40 15.79 13.49
N GLN A 682 11.39 16.61 13.72
CA GLN A 682 11.09 17.22 15.02
C GLN A 682 10.24 16.27 15.90
N MET A 683 9.65 15.23 15.29
CA MET A 683 8.89 14.17 15.95
C MET A 683 9.79 13.13 16.64
N LYS A 684 9.26 12.49 17.69
CA LYS A 684 9.92 11.36 18.39
C LYS A 684 9.70 10.04 17.66
N LEU A 685 10.59 9.74 16.71
CA LEU A 685 10.47 8.60 15.80
C LEU A 685 11.19 7.32 16.30
N PRO A 686 10.58 6.12 16.17
CA PRO A 686 11.26 4.83 16.43
C PRO A 686 12.48 4.57 15.53
N GLU A 687 13.42 3.73 15.98
CA GLU A 687 14.65 3.38 15.23
C GLU A 687 14.36 2.88 13.80
N SER A 688 13.33 2.06 13.59
CA SER A 688 12.93 1.57 12.26
C SER A 688 12.54 2.70 11.30
N VAL A 689 11.93 3.77 11.82
CA VAL A 689 11.57 4.97 11.04
C VAL A 689 12.82 5.82 10.77
N LYS A 690 13.68 6.02 11.79
CA LYS A 690 14.98 6.68 11.63
C LYS A 690 15.85 6.00 10.55
N LEU A 691 15.79 4.67 10.43
CA LEU A 691 16.48 3.92 9.36
C LEU A 691 15.92 4.18 7.94
N GLN A 692 14.59 4.29 7.79
CA GLN A 692 14.01 4.67 6.50
C GLN A 692 14.34 6.13 6.15
N MET A 693 14.33 7.02 7.15
CA MET A 693 14.78 8.41 7.00
C MET A 693 16.25 8.51 6.55
N CYS A 694 17.16 7.73 7.14
CA CYS A 694 18.54 7.67 6.65
C CYS A 694 18.63 7.17 5.20
N THR A 695 17.77 6.23 4.80
CA THR A 695 17.71 5.72 3.41
C THR A 695 17.20 6.78 2.43
N LEU A 696 16.29 7.65 2.88
CA LEU A 696 15.77 8.78 2.12
C LEU A 696 16.81 9.91 1.96
N LEU A 697 17.50 10.28 3.04
CA LEU A 697 18.63 11.23 3.00
C LEU A 697 19.79 10.74 2.11
N GLN A 698 20.07 9.44 2.13
CA GLN A 698 21.08 8.81 1.27
C GLN A 698 20.78 9.02 -0.23
N TYR A 699 19.51 9.02 -0.63
CA TYR A 699 19.09 9.34 -2.01
C TYR A 699 19.34 10.82 -2.34
N PHE A 700 18.97 11.75 -1.45
CA PHE A 700 19.18 13.18 -1.68
C PHE A 700 20.66 13.57 -1.81
N CYS A 701 21.55 13.00 -0.97
CA CYS A 701 22.99 13.18 -1.13
C CYS A 701 23.55 12.54 -2.43
N ASP A 702 22.97 11.43 -2.90
CA ASP A 702 23.35 10.84 -4.20
C ASP A 702 22.91 11.71 -5.39
N CYS A 703 21.79 12.43 -5.27
CA CYS A 703 21.34 13.43 -6.25
C CYS A 703 22.21 14.69 -6.22
N GLU A 704 22.59 15.18 -5.05
CA GLU A 704 23.49 16.34 -4.93
C GLU A 704 24.88 16.04 -5.53
N LEU A 705 25.45 14.86 -5.24
CA LEU A 705 26.70 14.40 -5.85
C LEU A 705 26.60 14.33 -7.38
N ARG A 706 25.46 13.85 -7.91
CA ARG A 706 25.20 13.79 -9.35
C ARG A 706 25.18 15.19 -9.97
N HIS A 707 24.47 16.14 -9.37
CA HIS A 707 24.46 17.54 -9.82
C HIS A 707 25.87 18.15 -9.82
N ARG A 708 26.67 17.94 -8.76
CA ARG A 708 28.07 18.41 -8.70
C ARG A 708 28.90 17.87 -9.89
N VAL A 709 28.74 16.59 -10.26
CA VAL A 709 29.43 15.96 -11.40
C VAL A 709 28.93 16.50 -12.75
N GLU A 710 27.62 16.68 -12.92
CA GLU A 710 27.04 17.25 -14.14
C GLU A 710 27.46 18.71 -14.35
N ALA A 711 27.47 19.53 -13.30
CA ALA A 711 27.94 20.92 -13.37
C ALA A 711 29.44 21.05 -13.69
N ILE A 712 30.29 20.15 -13.18
CA ILE A 712 31.72 20.05 -13.57
C ILE A 712 31.84 19.68 -15.05
N THR A 713 30.97 18.80 -15.55
CA THR A 713 30.95 18.36 -16.95
C THR A 713 30.55 19.52 -17.88
N ALA A 714 29.47 20.22 -17.56
CA ALA A 714 28.99 21.41 -18.28
C ALA A 714 30.04 22.52 -18.32
N PHE A 715 30.69 22.82 -17.18
CA PHE A 715 31.79 23.78 -17.14
C PHE A 715 32.97 23.35 -18.01
N SER A 716 33.31 22.05 -18.00
CA SER A 716 34.46 21.50 -18.74
C SER A 716 34.33 21.64 -20.26
N ASP A 717 33.13 21.43 -20.84
CA ASP A 717 32.89 21.63 -22.28
C ASP A 717 33.16 23.08 -22.71
N LYS A 718 32.61 24.03 -21.94
CA LYS A 718 32.80 25.47 -22.16
C LYS A 718 34.27 25.88 -22.04
N PHE A 719 34.95 25.40 -21.00
CA PHE A 719 36.36 25.68 -20.73
C PHE A 719 37.28 25.09 -21.82
N VAL A 720 37.08 23.84 -22.20
CA VAL A 720 37.86 23.17 -23.27
C VAL A 720 37.61 23.84 -24.62
N THR A 721 36.37 24.21 -24.94
CA THR A 721 36.04 24.94 -26.18
C THR A 721 36.77 26.28 -26.27
N GLN A 722 36.81 27.06 -25.17
CA GLN A 722 37.56 28.31 -25.10
C GLN A 722 39.07 28.10 -25.27
N ILE A 723 39.64 27.09 -24.61
CA ILE A 723 41.07 26.75 -24.72
C ILE A 723 41.44 26.29 -26.14
N GLN A 724 40.64 25.41 -26.77
CA GLN A 724 40.90 24.96 -28.14
C GLN A 724 40.82 26.10 -29.16
N SER A 725 39.86 27.02 -28.99
CA SER A 725 39.74 28.22 -29.83
C SER A 725 40.98 29.12 -29.70
N ASN A 726 41.43 29.39 -28.46
CA ASN A 726 42.65 30.14 -28.20
C ASN A 726 43.91 29.43 -28.73
N GLN A 727 44.05 28.12 -28.53
CA GLN A 727 45.16 27.31 -29.01
C GLN A 727 45.25 27.35 -30.54
N ARG A 728 44.11 27.26 -31.23
CA ARG A 728 44.00 27.43 -32.69
C ARG A 728 44.42 28.83 -33.15
N HIS A 729 44.05 29.87 -32.39
CA HIS A 729 44.49 31.25 -32.68
C HIS A 729 46.02 31.38 -32.55
N ARG A 730 46.60 30.97 -31.42
CA ARG A 730 48.06 31.00 -31.17
C ARG A 730 48.85 30.17 -32.19
N TYR A 731 48.29 29.06 -32.67
CA TYR A 731 48.87 28.26 -33.76
C TYR A 731 48.89 29.02 -35.09
N ASN A 732 47.79 29.68 -35.46
CA ASN A 732 47.71 30.49 -36.68
C ASN A 732 48.69 31.68 -36.64
N GLU A 733 48.79 32.38 -35.50
CA GLU A 733 49.77 33.46 -35.31
C GLU A 733 51.21 32.95 -35.51
N LEU A 734 51.55 31.81 -34.92
CA LEU A 734 52.88 31.19 -35.08
C LEU A 734 53.18 30.79 -36.53
N MET A 735 52.17 30.37 -37.30
CA MET A 735 52.31 30.04 -38.72
C MET A 735 52.39 31.28 -39.63
N MET A 736 51.99 32.47 -39.15
CA MET A 736 52.12 33.75 -39.85
C MET A 736 53.36 34.57 -39.41
N ALA A 737 54.09 34.13 -38.39
CA ALA A 737 55.22 34.85 -37.81
C ALA A 737 56.53 34.70 -38.61
N PHE A 738 56.74 35.59 -39.60
CA PHE A 738 57.94 35.59 -40.47
C PHE A 738 59.28 35.87 -39.75
N THR A 739 59.27 36.39 -38.52
CA THR A 739 60.48 36.76 -37.77
C THR A 739 60.44 36.17 -36.36
N MET A 740 60.97 34.97 -36.20
CA MET A 740 61.18 34.31 -34.90
C MET A 740 62.59 33.71 -34.81
N THR A 741 63.18 33.67 -33.62
CA THR A 741 64.43 32.94 -33.40
C THR A 741 64.18 31.45 -33.19
N ALA A 742 65.16 30.61 -33.53
CA ALA A 742 65.05 29.16 -33.38
C ALA A 742 64.75 28.70 -31.93
N ALA A 743 65.17 29.47 -30.92
CA ALA A 743 64.87 29.19 -29.51
C ALA A 743 63.38 29.44 -29.18
N GLU A 744 62.83 30.57 -29.63
CA GLU A 744 61.41 30.90 -29.46
C GLU A 744 60.52 29.95 -30.25
N THR A 745 60.91 29.58 -31.48
CA THR A 745 60.19 28.57 -32.26
C THR A 745 60.21 27.21 -31.54
N ALA A 746 61.34 26.77 -31.00
CA ALA A 746 61.43 25.52 -30.23
C ALA A 746 60.58 25.56 -28.94
N ARG A 747 60.49 26.72 -28.28
CA ARG A 747 59.66 26.92 -27.08
C ARG A 747 58.16 26.94 -27.42
N LYS A 748 57.72 27.82 -28.32
CA LYS A 748 56.29 27.95 -28.68
C LYS A 748 55.73 26.73 -29.40
N THR A 749 56.55 25.98 -30.17
CA THR A 749 56.07 24.73 -30.79
C THR A 749 55.86 23.60 -29.79
N ARG A 750 56.52 23.59 -28.63
CA ARG A 750 56.50 22.48 -27.65
C ARG A 750 55.10 21.97 -27.35
N GLU A 751 54.15 22.87 -27.14
CA GLU A 751 52.74 22.55 -26.88
C GLU A 751 52.14 21.67 -27.99
N PHE A 752 52.14 22.17 -29.24
CA PHE A 752 51.49 21.53 -30.40
C PHE A 752 52.11 20.19 -30.84
N ARG A 753 53.30 19.83 -30.31
CA ARG A 753 53.98 18.53 -30.55
C ARG A 753 54.00 17.61 -29.31
N SER A 754 53.29 17.97 -28.24
CA SER A 754 53.07 17.10 -27.08
C SER A 754 51.76 16.31 -27.24
N PRO A 755 51.62 15.09 -26.68
CA PRO A 755 50.35 14.36 -26.67
C PRO A 755 49.22 15.15 -25.97
N PRO A 756 47.94 14.96 -26.32
CA PRO A 756 46.83 15.76 -25.74
C PRO A 756 46.77 15.78 -24.21
N GLN A 757 47.04 14.66 -23.55
CA GLN A 757 47.10 14.62 -22.07
C GLN A 757 48.23 15.49 -21.50
N GLU A 758 49.40 15.52 -22.15
CA GLU A 758 50.51 16.38 -21.75
C GLU A 758 50.22 17.85 -22.09
N GLN A 759 49.51 18.15 -23.19
CA GLN A 759 49.04 19.50 -23.50
C GLN A 759 48.11 20.03 -22.40
N VAL A 760 47.08 19.26 -22.02
CA VAL A 760 46.16 19.64 -20.93
C VAL A 760 46.93 19.82 -19.62
N ASN A 761 47.86 18.92 -19.28
CA ASN A 761 48.67 19.06 -18.07
C ASN A 761 49.55 20.33 -18.10
N MET A 762 50.13 20.70 -19.24
CA MET A 762 50.90 21.95 -19.40
C MET A 762 50.01 23.19 -19.33
N LEU A 763 48.84 23.16 -19.97
CA LEU A 763 47.86 24.25 -19.98
C LEU A 763 47.15 24.46 -18.62
N MET A 764 47.10 23.43 -17.76
CA MET A 764 46.51 23.54 -16.41
C MET A 764 47.51 23.90 -15.31
N ASN A 765 48.83 23.91 -15.61
CA ASN A 765 49.87 24.11 -14.60
C ASN A 765 50.01 25.56 -14.11
N PHE A 766 49.26 26.53 -14.66
CA PHE A 766 49.31 27.94 -14.19
C PHE A 766 48.89 28.11 -12.72
N LYS A 767 48.20 27.12 -12.12
CA LYS A 767 47.92 27.10 -10.68
C LYS A 767 49.18 27.06 -9.79
N ASN A 768 50.34 26.63 -10.33
CA ASN A 768 51.59 26.48 -9.58
C ASN A 768 52.60 27.62 -9.82
N CYS A 769 52.32 28.52 -10.77
CA CYS A 769 53.22 29.61 -11.18
C CYS A 769 52.40 30.89 -11.47
N PRO A 770 52.09 31.71 -10.44
CA PRO A 770 51.29 32.92 -10.63
C PRO A 770 52.02 34.02 -11.41
N ASP A 771 53.35 34.09 -11.27
CA ASP A 771 54.20 35.18 -11.77
C ASP A 771 54.83 34.93 -13.16
N ASP A 772 54.45 33.85 -13.86
CA ASP A 772 54.98 33.56 -15.21
C ASP A 772 54.34 34.49 -16.27
N GLU A 773 55.11 35.50 -16.74
CA GLU A 773 54.74 36.42 -17.83
C GLU A 773 54.41 35.74 -19.18
N GLU A 774 54.63 34.42 -19.30
CA GLU A 774 54.43 33.62 -20.51
C GLU A 774 53.34 32.54 -20.37
N CYS A 775 52.32 32.77 -19.54
CA CYS A 775 51.18 31.86 -19.43
C CYS A 775 50.42 31.73 -20.77
N PRO A 776 50.20 30.50 -21.31
CA PRO A 776 49.53 30.31 -22.61
C PRO A 776 47.99 30.39 -22.56
N VAL A 777 47.38 30.55 -21.37
CA VAL A 777 45.92 30.58 -21.17
C VAL A 777 45.45 32.01 -20.84
N PRO A 778 44.45 32.57 -21.56
CA PRO A 778 43.97 33.93 -21.33
C PRO A 778 43.41 34.17 -19.92
N ASP A 779 43.61 35.38 -19.40
CA ASP A 779 43.28 35.75 -18.02
C ASP A 779 41.82 35.48 -17.65
N GLY A 780 40.85 35.94 -18.43
CA GLY A 780 39.43 35.67 -18.17
C GLY A 780 39.04 34.18 -18.16
N VAL A 781 39.83 33.31 -18.81
CA VAL A 781 39.67 31.85 -18.76
C VAL A 781 40.29 31.27 -17.48
N ARG A 782 41.42 31.83 -17.02
CA ARG A 782 42.03 31.50 -15.72
C ARG A 782 41.12 31.94 -14.56
N GLU A 783 40.61 33.17 -14.61
CA GLU A 783 39.65 33.73 -13.67
C GLU A 783 38.36 32.91 -13.60
N SER A 784 37.78 32.54 -14.75
CA SER A 784 36.57 31.71 -14.78
C SER A 784 36.78 30.32 -14.16
N LEU A 785 37.96 29.70 -14.33
CA LEU A 785 38.31 28.44 -13.65
C LEU A 785 38.49 28.62 -12.14
N LEU A 786 39.11 29.72 -11.69
CA LEU A 786 39.29 30.01 -10.27
C LEU A 786 37.95 30.32 -9.58
N ALA A 787 37.09 31.11 -10.21
CA ALA A 787 35.74 31.37 -9.72
C ALA A 787 34.90 30.09 -9.61
N PHE A 788 34.92 29.23 -10.64
CA PHE A 788 34.23 27.93 -10.59
C PHE A 788 34.82 26.99 -9.52
N HIS A 789 36.15 26.99 -9.35
CA HIS A 789 36.82 26.19 -8.32
C HIS A 789 36.41 26.61 -6.91
N ASN A 790 36.38 27.92 -6.63
CA ASN A 790 35.98 28.45 -5.32
C ASN A 790 34.48 28.19 -5.06
N ALA A 791 33.61 28.34 -6.07
CA ALA A 791 32.20 27.97 -5.97
C ALA A 791 32.01 26.47 -5.70
N LEU A 792 32.78 25.60 -6.35
CA LEU A 792 32.75 24.15 -6.11
C LEU A 792 33.24 23.78 -4.71
N LEU A 793 34.27 24.45 -4.18
CA LEU A 793 34.74 24.24 -2.80
C LEU A 793 33.67 24.64 -1.78
N ALA A 794 33.06 25.81 -1.95
CA ALA A 794 31.97 26.28 -1.10
C ALA A 794 30.75 25.32 -1.15
N HIS A 795 30.32 24.88 -2.34
CA HIS A 795 29.24 23.90 -2.50
C HIS A 795 29.60 22.51 -1.92
N CYS A 796 30.90 22.16 -1.83
CA CYS A 796 31.34 20.96 -1.13
C CYS A 796 31.48 21.13 0.40
N GLY A 797 31.05 22.27 0.95
CA GLY A 797 31.11 22.58 2.39
C GLY A 797 32.47 23.07 2.89
N VAL A 798 33.46 23.22 2.01
CA VAL A 798 34.76 23.81 2.37
C VAL A 798 34.60 25.30 2.48
N HIS A 799 34.49 25.76 3.71
CA HIS A 799 34.60 27.16 4.06
C HIS A 799 36.06 27.58 3.87
N ILE A 800 36.31 28.33 2.80
CA ILE A 800 37.56 29.08 2.66
C ILE A 800 37.43 30.24 3.65
N GLU A 801 37.92 30.03 4.87
CA GLU A 801 38.30 31.16 5.71
C GLU A 801 39.40 31.90 4.95
N GLU A 802 39.09 33.11 4.48
CA GLU A 802 40.13 34.04 4.05
C GLU A 802 41.00 34.29 5.28
N GLU A 803 42.26 33.81 5.27
CA GLU A 803 43.23 34.19 6.28
C GLU A 803 43.26 35.72 6.32
N GLU A 804 42.87 36.32 7.46
CA GLU A 804 42.97 37.77 7.66
C GLU A 804 44.43 38.15 7.38
N GLN A 805 44.67 38.79 6.22
CA GLN A 805 46.02 39.15 5.78
C GLN A 805 46.71 39.86 6.94
N GLU A 806 47.83 39.31 7.44
CA GLU A 806 48.51 39.85 8.62
C GLU A 806 48.80 41.35 8.38
N GLU A 807 48.01 42.24 8.99
CA GLU A 807 48.12 43.69 8.76
C GLU A 807 49.58 44.10 8.96
N GLU A 808 50.24 44.57 7.89
CA GLU A 808 51.67 44.90 7.90
C GLU A 808 51.98 45.75 9.14
N VAL A 809 52.72 45.16 10.09
CA VAL A 809 52.69 45.65 11.47
C VAL A 809 53.36 47.02 11.55
N ASP A 810 52.55 48.08 11.50
CA ASP A 810 53.04 49.45 11.62
C ASP A 810 53.71 49.63 12.99
N ASN A 811 55.04 49.63 12.95
CA ASN A 811 55.92 49.78 14.09
C ASN A 811 56.06 51.25 14.53
N SER A 812 55.37 52.18 13.86
CA SER A 812 55.26 53.57 14.26
C SER A 812 54.69 53.73 15.67
N LEU A 813 55.15 54.78 16.36
CA LEU A 813 54.64 55.18 17.66
C LEU A 813 53.12 55.49 17.64
N ARG A 814 52.54 55.86 16.49
CA ARG A 814 51.10 56.03 16.32
C ARG A 814 50.35 54.68 16.38
N GLY A 815 50.85 53.64 15.73
CA GLY A 815 50.26 52.30 15.74
C GLY A 815 50.26 51.65 17.13
N ARG A 816 51.23 51.98 17.99
CA ARG A 816 51.23 51.56 19.41
C ARG A 816 50.21 52.33 20.26
N LEU A 817 49.97 53.62 19.98
CA LEU A 817 49.02 54.43 20.74
C LEU A 817 47.56 54.01 20.49
N ARG A 818 47.21 53.68 19.24
CA ARG A 818 45.88 53.13 18.89
C ARG A 818 45.61 51.80 19.61
N ARG A 819 46.53 50.84 19.51
CA ARG A 819 46.42 49.53 20.19
C ARG A 819 46.27 49.64 21.71
N LEU A 820 46.80 50.69 22.33
CA LEU A 820 46.63 50.95 23.76
C LEU A 820 45.25 51.56 24.08
N LEU A 821 44.75 52.49 23.26
CA LEU A 821 43.37 53.01 23.35
C LEU A 821 42.32 51.91 23.14
N GLU A 822 42.54 51.02 22.18
CA GLU A 822 41.67 49.86 21.91
C GLU A 822 41.70 48.84 23.04
N ARG A 823 42.85 48.58 23.66
CA ARG A 823 42.93 47.77 24.88
C ARG A 823 42.16 48.41 26.04
N VAL A 824 42.23 49.72 26.22
CA VAL A 824 41.44 50.43 27.25
C VAL A 824 39.95 50.38 26.95
N LYS A 825 39.54 50.46 25.68
CA LYS A 825 38.14 50.27 25.26
C LYS A 825 37.67 48.84 25.57
N LYS A 826 38.37 47.81 25.09
CA LYS A 826 38.08 46.40 25.37
C LYS A 826 38.12 46.04 26.86
N PHE A 827 38.86 46.79 27.70
CA PHE A 827 38.81 46.63 29.17
C PHE A 827 37.60 47.30 29.81
N ARG A 828 37.10 48.40 29.25
CA ARG A 828 35.87 49.07 29.71
C ARG A 828 34.63 48.25 29.37
N ASP A 829 34.60 47.67 28.18
CA ASP A 829 33.48 46.85 27.71
C ASP A 829 33.41 45.50 28.45
N LYS A 830 34.55 44.99 28.96
CA LYS A 830 34.64 43.75 29.76
C LYS A 830 34.09 43.82 31.19
N ASN A 831 33.71 44.99 31.69
CA ASN A 831 33.15 45.15 33.05
C ASN A 831 31.60 45.11 33.08
N VAL A 832 30.97 44.63 32.01
CA VAL A 832 29.54 44.27 32.01
C VAL A 832 29.44 42.77 31.80
N GLU A 833 29.36 42.02 32.90
CA GLU A 833 28.88 40.64 32.87
C GLU A 833 27.37 40.67 32.57
N VAL A 834 27.02 40.62 31.28
CA VAL A 834 25.70 40.13 30.87
C VAL A 834 25.76 38.61 30.99
N GLU A 835 24.82 38.03 31.73
CA GLU A 835 24.67 36.57 31.76
C GLU A 835 24.43 36.07 30.32
N LEU A 836 25.14 35.03 29.91
CA LEU A 836 24.89 34.41 28.62
C LEU A 836 23.54 33.70 28.68
N GLU A 837 22.51 34.38 28.15
CA GLU A 837 21.32 33.69 27.66
C GLU A 837 21.76 32.55 26.72
N PRO A 838 21.10 31.38 26.73
CA PRO A 838 21.45 30.30 25.83
C PRO A 838 21.45 30.82 24.39
N GLN A 839 22.52 30.56 23.64
CA GLN A 839 22.46 30.78 22.20
C GLN A 839 21.34 29.91 21.65
N GLU A 840 20.34 30.52 21.03
CA GLU A 840 19.38 29.77 20.23
C GLU A 840 20.17 28.99 19.19
N ASP A 841 20.01 27.66 19.18
CA ASP A 841 20.69 26.81 18.22
C ASP A 841 20.38 27.31 16.81
N LYS A 842 21.43 27.71 16.07
CA LYS A 842 21.29 28.21 14.71
C LYS A 842 20.57 27.15 13.88
N LYS A 843 19.33 27.44 13.49
CA LYS A 843 18.55 26.55 12.63
C LYS A 843 19.39 26.23 11.38
N PRO A 844 19.50 24.94 10.99
CA PRO A 844 20.26 24.57 9.80
C PRO A 844 19.70 25.30 8.58
N SER A 845 20.58 25.71 7.67
CA SER A 845 20.23 26.42 6.43
C SER A 845 20.49 25.58 5.18
N THR A 846 21.25 24.49 5.32
CA THR A 846 21.66 23.59 4.25
C THR A 846 21.38 22.13 4.60
N LEU A 847 21.31 21.26 3.57
CA LEU A 847 21.23 19.80 3.74
C LEU A 847 22.39 19.25 4.60
N GLN A 848 23.60 19.80 4.44
CA GLN A 848 24.81 19.41 5.15
C GLN A 848 24.70 19.69 6.66
N GLU A 849 24.27 20.90 7.02
CA GLU A 849 23.98 21.29 8.41
C GLU A 849 22.83 20.45 8.99
N LEU A 850 21.73 20.26 8.24
CA LEU A 850 20.58 19.48 8.68
C LEU A 850 20.96 18.02 9.00
N ILE A 851 21.69 17.35 8.11
CA ILE A 851 22.11 15.95 8.32
C ILE A 851 23.10 15.88 9.50
N SER A 852 24.09 16.77 9.57
CA SER A 852 25.04 16.74 10.69
C SER A 852 24.37 16.97 12.05
N HIS A 853 23.50 17.98 12.15
CA HIS A 853 22.76 18.29 13.38
C HIS A 853 21.81 17.15 13.79
N THR A 854 20.96 16.67 12.87
CA THR A 854 19.96 15.62 13.16
C THR A 854 20.62 14.30 13.57
N MET A 855 21.72 13.90 12.93
CA MET A 855 22.43 12.66 13.28
C MET A 855 23.12 12.75 14.66
N ILE A 856 23.63 13.93 15.02
CA ILE A 856 24.20 14.19 16.36
C ILE A 856 23.08 14.22 17.41
N HIS A 857 21.98 14.93 17.15
CA HIS A 857 20.82 15.02 18.05
C HIS A 857 20.23 13.64 18.36
N TRP A 858 20.00 12.79 17.35
CA TRP A 858 19.49 11.43 17.58
C TRP A 858 20.43 10.54 18.41
N ALA A 859 21.75 10.74 18.31
CA ALA A 859 22.75 10.03 19.11
C ALA A 859 22.90 10.59 20.54
N GLN A 860 22.44 11.83 20.79
CA GLN A 860 22.36 12.44 22.12
C GLN A 860 21.03 12.14 22.82
N GLU A 861 19.92 12.03 22.07
CA GLU A 861 18.57 11.75 22.57
C GLU A 861 18.48 10.40 23.31
N SER A 862 19.07 9.34 22.74
CA SER A 862 18.91 7.98 23.24
C SER A 862 20.02 7.03 22.76
N PHE A 863 20.22 5.92 23.49
CA PHE A 863 21.13 4.87 23.07
C PHE A 863 20.50 4.01 21.96
N ILE A 864 21.08 4.08 20.76
CA ILE A 864 20.60 3.38 19.57
C ILE A 864 21.05 1.92 19.59
N GLN A 865 20.11 0.98 19.41
CA GLN A 865 20.36 -0.46 19.50
C GLN A 865 20.63 -1.11 18.14
N ASN A 866 19.99 -0.65 17.06
CA ASN A 866 20.11 -1.24 15.73
C ASN A 866 21.47 -0.90 15.07
N PRO A 867 22.34 -1.90 14.81
CA PRO A 867 23.66 -1.66 14.20
C PRO A 867 23.59 -1.20 12.73
N GLU A 868 22.50 -1.50 12.01
CA GLU A 868 22.30 -1.04 10.63
C GLU A 868 21.99 0.47 10.59
N LEU A 869 21.17 0.95 11.53
CA LEU A 869 20.91 2.37 11.73
C LEU A 869 22.21 3.11 12.07
N VAL A 870 22.96 2.63 13.08
CA VAL A 870 24.26 3.23 13.45
C VAL A 870 25.22 3.28 12.25
N ARG A 871 25.31 2.20 11.45
CA ARG A 871 26.12 2.16 10.23
C ARG A 871 25.68 3.21 9.20
N MET A 872 24.36 3.37 8.99
CA MET A 872 23.84 4.33 8.02
C MET A 872 24.04 5.77 8.48
N MET A 873 23.81 6.07 9.76
CA MET A 873 24.02 7.40 10.35
C MET A 873 25.47 7.86 10.20
N PHE A 874 26.45 7.02 10.57
CA PHE A 874 27.87 7.35 10.38
C PHE A 874 28.27 7.41 8.90
N SER A 875 27.65 6.62 8.02
CA SER A 875 27.87 6.71 6.57
C SER A 875 27.40 8.06 6.02
N LEU A 876 26.21 8.53 6.41
CA LEU A 876 25.70 9.85 6.01
C LEU A 876 26.56 10.99 6.56
N LEU A 877 26.92 10.92 7.85
CA LEU A 877 27.74 11.94 8.52
C LEU A 877 29.13 12.06 7.88
N HIS A 878 29.77 10.94 7.54
CA HIS A 878 31.05 10.94 6.83
C HIS A 878 30.96 11.64 5.46
N ARG A 879 29.85 11.49 4.73
CA ARG A 879 29.66 12.18 3.44
C ARG A 879 29.55 13.70 3.61
N GLN A 880 28.93 14.17 4.69
CA GLN A 880 28.80 15.61 4.96
C GLN A 880 30.15 16.28 5.24
N TYR A 881 31.13 15.57 5.81
CA TYR A 881 32.47 16.12 6.06
C TYR A 881 33.47 15.82 4.92
N ASP A 882 33.38 14.66 4.25
CA ASP A 882 34.26 14.27 3.15
C ASP A 882 33.68 14.60 1.76
N GLY A 883 33.16 15.82 1.59
CA GLY A 883 32.53 16.26 0.34
C GLY A 883 33.49 16.23 -0.86
N LEU A 884 34.76 16.58 -0.65
CA LEU A 884 35.80 16.50 -1.70
C LEU A 884 36.23 15.06 -1.97
N GLY A 885 36.47 14.25 -0.94
CA GLY A 885 36.87 12.86 -1.14
C GLY A 885 35.75 12.04 -1.79
N GLU A 886 34.48 12.36 -1.53
CA GLU A 886 33.36 11.78 -2.27
C GLU A 886 33.37 12.17 -3.75
N LEU A 887 33.55 13.45 -4.07
CA LEU A 887 33.66 13.90 -5.45
C LEU A 887 34.87 13.26 -6.17
N MET A 888 36.03 13.18 -5.51
CA MET A 888 37.22 12.50 -6.04
C MET A 888 37.03 10.98 -6.21
N ARG A 889 36.15 10.34 -5.41
CA ARG A 889 35.74 8.93 -5.57
C ARG A 889 34.69 8.73 -6.68
N ALA A 890 33.99 9.79 -7.10
CA ALA A 890 32.97 9.78 -8.15
C ALA A 890 33.53 10.12 -9.55
N LEU A 891 34.40 11.12 -9.65
CA LEU A 891 34.95 11.61 -10.93
C LEU A 891 35.59 10.53 -11.83
N PRO A 892 36.31 9.50 -11.32
CA PRO A 892 36.81 8.39 -12.15
C PRO A 892 35.73 7.48 -12.76
N LYS A 893 34.44 7.79 -12.55
CA LYS A 893 33.26 7.11 -13.11
C LYS A 893 32.33 8.08 -13.85
N ALA A 894 32.79 9.31 -14.06
CA ALA A 894 32.15 10.30 -14.92
C ALA A 894 32.68 10.13 -16.35
N TYR A 895 31.76 10.12 -17.32
CA TYR A 895 32.08 9.95 -18.73
C TYR A 895 31.18 10.80 -19.60
N THR A 896 31.75 11.42 -20.64
CA THR A 896 31.01 12.23 -21.60
C THR A 896 30.82 11.50 -22.92
N ILE A 897 29.60 11.56 -23.46
CA ILE A 897 29.29 11.03 -24.79
C ILE A 897 28.75 12.12 -25.72
N ASN A 898 28.81 11.87 -27.02
CA ASN A 898 28.11 12.68 -28.00
C ASN A 898 26.60 12.38 -27.96
N GLU A 899 25.76 13.41 -28.20
CA GLU A 899 24.30 13.32 -28.24
C GLU A 899 23.81 12.25 -29.24
N VAL A 900 24.48 12.13 -30.39
CA VAL A 900 24.19 11.13 -31.44
C VAL A 900 24.29 9.68 -30.91
N SER A 901 25.06 9.44 -29.84
CA SER A 901 25.30 8.11 -29.27
C SER A 901 24.38 7.75 -28.10
N ILE A 902 23.39 8.58 -27.75
CA ILE A 902 22.50 8.35 -26.59
C ILE A 902 21.77 7.01 -26.68
N GLN A 903 21.15 6.70 -27.83
CA GLN A 903 20.35 5.46 -27.96
C GLN A 903 21.21 4.20 -27.89
N ASP A 904 22.31 4.14 -28.66
CA ASP A 904 23.28 3.03 -28.57
C ASP A 904 23.81 2.86 -27.12
N THR A 905 24.01 3.95 -26.38
CA THR A 905 24.46 3.89 -24.97
C THR A 905 23.37 3.40 -24.02
N MET A 906 22.10 3.76 -24.26
CA MET A 906 20.97 3.27 -23.49
C MET A 906 20.77 1.76 -23.67
N ASP A 907 20.84 1.26 -24.91
CA ASP A 907 20.71 -0.17 -25.21
C ASP A 907 21.84 -0.99 -24.57
N LEU A 908 23.06 -0.44 -24.56
CA LEU A 908 24.22 -1.00 -23.85
C LEU A 908 24.00 -1.04 -22.34
N LEU A 909 23.46 0.03 -21.75
CA LEU A 909 23.21 0.14 -20.30
C LEU A 909 22.08 -0.80 -19.84
N GLU A 910 21.06 -1.02 -20.66
CA GLU A 910 19.97 -1.97 -20.40
C GLU A 910 20.46 -3.43 -20.49
N CYS A 911 21.29 -3.77 -21.48
CA CYS A 911 21.97 -5.08 -21.55
C CYS A 911 22.89 -5.32 -20.34
N LEU A 912 23.60 -4.28 -19.88
CA LEU A 912 24.42 -4.34 -18.66
C LEU A 912 23.56 -4.51 -17.39
N GLY A 913 22.36 -3.91 -17.36
CA GLY A 913 21.35 -4.13 -16.32
C GLY A 913 20.90 -5.58 -16.23
N GLN A 914 20.61 -6.21 -17.37
CA GLN A 914 20.27 -7.65 -17.45
C GLN A 914 21.40 -8.55 -16.93
N ILE A 915 22.65 -8.28 -17.33
CA ILE A 915 23.80 -9.06 -16.82
C ILE A 915 23.95 -8.87 -15.30
N ARG A 916 23.73 -7.65 -14.79
CA ARG A 916 23.81 -7.34 -13.35
C ARG A 916 22.71 -8.00 -12.51
N SER A 917 21.48 -8.11 -13.01
CA SER A 917 20.41 -8.81 -12.28
C SER A 917 20.68 -10.30 -12.15
N LEU A 918 21.40 -10.90 -13.11
CA LEU A 918 21.77 -12.32 -13.07
C LEU A 918 22.97 -12.63 -12.14
N LEU A 919 23.78 -11.65 -11.73
CA LEU A 919 24.90 -11.85 -10.78
C LEU A 919 24.46 -12.33 -9.38
N ILE A 920 23.19 -12.14 -9.03
CA ILE A 920 22.58 -12.56 -7.76
C ILE A 920 21.69 -13.81 -7.89
N VAL A 921 21.54 -14.33 -9.11
CA VAL A 921 20.68 -15.49 -9.43
C VAL A 921 21.54 -16.74 -9.58
N GLN A 922 20.98 -17.91 -9.20
CA GLN A 922 21.65 -19.18 -9.46
C GLN A 922 21.53 -19.54 -10.95
N MET A 923 22.66 -19.65 -11.64
CA MET A 923 22.74 -19.97 -13.07
C MET A 923 21.94 -21.23 -13.45
N GLY A 924 20.97 -21.06 -14.36
CA GLY A 924 20.20 -22.13 -14.99
C GLY A 924 20.16 -21.98 -16.52
N PRO A 925 19.38 -22.82 -17.23
CA PRO A 925 19.36 -22.90 -18.68
C PRO A 925 18.53 -21.79 -19.37
N GLU A 926 17.72 -21.04 -18.62
CA GLU A 926 17.03 -19.84 -19.11
C GLU A 926 17.99 -18.63 -19.00
N GLU A 927 18.69 -18.52 -17.86
CA GLU A 927 19.69 -17.50 -17.54
C GLU A 927 20.92 -17.57 -18.45
N GLU A 928 21.43 -18.77 -18.75
CA GLU A 928 22.55 -18.97 -19.69
C GLU A 928 22.24 -18.38 -21.08
N ARG A 929 21.00 -18.56 -21.57
CA ARG A 929 20.56 -18.03 -22.86
C ARG A 929 20.46 -16.51 -22.84
N LEU A 930 19.89 -15.95 -21.77
CA LEU A 930 19.82 -14.50 -21.57
C LEU A 930 21.21 -13.88 -21.57
N ILE A 931 22.18 -14.46 -20.85
CA ILE A 931 23.57 -13.99 -20.84
C ILE A 931 24.20 -14.02 -22.23
N ILE A 932 24.01 -15.10 -23.00
CA ILE A 932 24.51 -15.20 -24.38
C ILE A 932 23.87 -14.12 -25.27
N GLN A 933 22.57 -13.85 -25.11
CA GLN A 933 21.86 -12.81 -25.85
C GLN A 933 22.32 -11.39 -25.48
N SER A 934 22.42 -11.05 -24.19
CA SER A 934 22.90 -9.74 -23.73
C SER A 934 24.36 -9.50 -24.15
N ILE A 935 25.22 -10.53 -24.10
CA ILE A 935 26.60 -10.43 -24.63
C ILE A 935 26.59 -10.23 -26.15
N GLY A 936 25.73 -10.92 -26.89
CA GLY A 936 25.56 -10.73 -28.34
C GLY A 936 25.16 -9.29 -28.68
N ASN A 937 24.19 -8.72 -27.95
CA ASN A 937 23.77 -7.33 -28.10
C ASN A 937 24.93 -6.36 -27.83
N ILE A 938 25.69 -6.54 -26.74
CA ILE A 938 26.85 -5.72 -26.39
C ILE A 938 27.93 -5.78 -27.48
N MET A 939 28.25 -6.97 -28.01
CA MET A 939 29.22 -7.12 -29.11
C MET A 939 28.70 -6.58 -30.46
N SER A 940 27.40 -6.33 -30.62
CA SER A 940 26.84 -5.67 -31.81
C SER A 940 26.81 -4.14 -31.69
N ASN A 941 26.99 -3.61 -30.48
CA ASN A 941 26.85 -2.20 -30.16
C ASN A 941 28.07 -1.37 -30.62
N ARG A 942 27.84 -0.19 -31.17
CA ARG A 942 28.91 0.67 -31.72
C ARG A 942 29.72 1.37 -30.64
N VAL A 943 29.08 1.80 -29.56
CA VAL A 943 29.72 2.53 -28.46
C VAL A 943 30.81 1.68 -27.80
N PHE A 944 30.58 0.37 -27.67
CA PHE A 944 31.56 -0.60 -27.14
C PHE A 944 32.91 -0.60 -27.88
N TYR A 945 32.95 -0.26 -29.17
CA TYR A 945 34.18 -0.16 -29.96
C TYR A 945 34.71 1.27 -30.10
N GLN A 946 33.83 2.28 -29.99
CA GLN A 946 34.20 3.70 -30.08
C GLN A 946 34.78 4.23 -28.76
N HIS A 947 34.25 3.75 -27.63
CA HIS A 947 34.60 4.18 -26.28
C HIS A 947 35.07 2.97 -25.43
N PRO A 948 36.30 2.48 -25.65
CA PRO A 948 36.87 1.33 -24.92
C PRO A 948 37.47 1.70 -23.56
N THR A 949 37.23 2.91 -23.06
CA THR A 949 37.78 3.53 -21.85
C THR A 949 36.72 3.68 -20.77
#